data_AF-A0A094K5L1-F1
#
_entry.id   AF-A0A094K5L1-F1
#
_cell.length_a   1.000
_cell.length_b   1.000
_cell.length_c   1.000
_cell.angle_alpha   90.00
_cell.angle_beta   90.00
_cell.angle_gamma   90.00
#
_symmetry.space_group_name_H-M   'P 1'
#
loop_
_entity.id
_entity.type
_entity.pdbx_description
1 polymer ?
#
loop_
_entity_poly.entity_id
_entity_poly.type
_entity_poly.pdbx_seq_one_letter_code
_entity_poly.pdbx_strand_id
1 'polypeptide(L)'
;MSTPSKVTGGCLCGAVRYEVNFKPDHDFKSNAFVCLCTQCRKQSGALAMHFFNVSLPTFTWTSPTPSARTDYEIIPGNHRHFCSTCGSFIAWQGDNSPSPGGEAQLEICAGTVDEEFLIGEKDADGEVIPGTGYGEVLCHPEGNIGWAQNDVGKVTAGICGTRYKYGTSAGVKFPLKPGDSRKKGDKGVEELNGQLWHVSGPLDIEDARNVKFHCISYVWGQGREKPGSFFGNEISISDKTRPALIAAIRGIKASGFETDGPIEEAFWIDALCVPYADGPDRYGTLESMGHIYSAAESVIIIIQDPAWKIILEASSGKTPDALSYDDMQALEGDKWITSVWTYQELVNARKIHFAPIHPEGYDSIVKGDRFFNCTGFSLDQWKKRNDKSTSESLIEFPTLNTFEDTLADLATSGYLGRSVFQVLANMACRTYDPFFPANRLLAYLGALTQEVSWGPPSMSLSDLSEKVMTTCEADNDYSFIYTTDERDETPGLQWRPDPKQMQTDLSKPVHLIPVLSWSSWGQPFGATQTAHKDDAGFWLDNMIRLQQSEAPGDEVRQLLENWLYRPKDLSQPGAASKGFFKHTESDKLNFGEAMLKALKQMRFSGTQGPVFCEDGLFFPLKTLDGRQDVELFAASSIRWIFGSPGLVRWKEGDETKYSAGVFTGVVRHDQAKAILIV
;
A
#
# COMPACT_ATOMS: atom_id res chain seq x y z
N MET A 1 -9.18 50.51 9.78
CA MET A 1 -9.49 51.45 8.69
C MET A 1 -10.95 51.83 8.79
N SER A 2 -11.33 53.05 8.41
CA SER A 2 -12.73 53.43 8.26
C SER A 2 -13.38 52.58 7.17
N THR A 3 -14.59 52.11 7.40
CA THR A 3 -15.37 51.34 6.41
C THR A 3 -16.46 52.23 5.81
N PRO A 4 -16.76 52.11 4.51
CA PRO A 4 -17.84 52.88 3.91
C PRO A 4 -19.19 52.24 4.27
N SER A 5 -20.18 53.06 4.61
CA SER A 5 -21.59 52.61 4.66
C SER A 5 -22.21 52.50 3.27
N LYS A 6 -21.64 53.21 2.28
CA LYS A 6 -22.12 53.27 0.91
C LYS A 6 -20.99 53.60 -0.07
N VAL A 7 -21.08 53.05 -1.28
CA VAL A 7 -20.26 53.46 -2.44
C VAL A 7 -21.11 53.51 -3.71
N THR A 8 -20.68 54.32 -4.69
CA THR A 8 -21.24 54.31 -6.05
C THR A 8 -20.19 53.92 -7.08
N GLY A 9 -20.64 53.56 -8.26
CA GLY A 9 -19.77 53.21 -9.37
C GLY A 9 -20.51 53.12 -10.70
N GLY A 10 -19.78 52.74 -11.74
CA GLY A 10 -20.34 52.57 -13.06
C GLY A 10 -19.33 52.24 -14.15
N CYS A 11 -19.84 52.16 -15.36
CA CYS A 11 -19.01 51.94 -16.54
C CYS A 11 -18.24 53.21 -16.96
N LEU A 12 -17.23 53.03 -17.82
CA LEU A 12 -16.38 54.11 -18.33
C LEU A 12 -17.15 55.27 -18.98
N CYS A 13 -18.23 54.98 -19.73
CA CYS A 13 -19.02 56.02 -20.40
C CYS A 13 -20.15 56.62 -19.54
N GLY A 14 -20.32 56.15 -18.30
CA GLY A 14 -21.39 56.59 -17.40
C GLY A 14 -22.81 56.11 -17.72
N ALA A 15 -23.03 55.40 -18.84
CA ALA A 15 -24.36 54.90 -19.22
C ALA A 15 -24.94 53.86 -18.24
N VAL A 16 -24.06 53.07 -17.60
CA VAL A 16 -24.38 52.11 -16.54
C VAL A 16 -23.84 52.64 -15.22
N ARG A 17 -24.70 52.76 -14.21
CA ARG A 17 -24.38 53.24 -12.85
C ARG A 17 -24.98 52.32 -11.80
N TYR A 18 -24.34 52.23 -10.64
CA TYR A 18 -24.83 51.46 -9.52
C TYR A 18 -24.49 52.13 -8.18
N GLU A 19 -25.16 51.64 -7.15
CA GLU A 19 -24.98 51.99 -5.75
C GLU A 19 -24.95 50.73 -4.89
N VAL A 20 -24.06 50.72 -3.90
CA VAL A 20 -23.97 49.67 -2.88
C VAL A 20 -24.18 50.30 -1.52
N ASN A 21 -25.13 49.77 -0.74
CA ASN A 21 -25.38 50.16 0.65
C ASN A 21 -24.96 49.01 1.58
N PHE A 22 -23.76 49.10 2.17
CA PHE A 22 -23.20 48.00 2.97
C PHE A 22 -23.98 47.81 4.28
N LYS A 23 -24.15 46.55 4.67
CA LYS A 23 -24.67 46.22 6.01
C LYS A 23 -23.64 46.63 7.08
N PRO A 24 -24.07 47.03 8.29
CA PRO A 24 -23.16 47.39 9.37
C PRO A 24 -22.16 46.29 9.75
N ASP A 25 -22.51 45.03 9.53
CA ASP A 25 -21.72 43.83 9.81
C ASP A 25 -20.99 43.27 8.57
N HIS A 26 -20.90 44.03 7.48
CA HIS A 26 -20.22 43.58 6.28
C HIS A 26 -18.72 43.33 6.54
N ASP A 27 -18.29 42.08 6.35
CA ASP A 27 -16.89 41.69 6.45
C ASP A 27 -16.15 41.98 5.13
N PHE A 28 -15.56 43.17 5.05
CA PHE A 28 -14.80 43.61 3.89
C PHE A 28 -13.59 42.70 3.58
N LYS A 29 -12.96 42.11 4.59
CA LYS A 29 -11.76 41.28 4.37
C LYS A 29 -12.12 39.97 3.71
N SER A 30 -13.14 39.26 4.21
CA SER A 30 -13.54 37.97 3.61
C SER A 30 -14.27 38.13 2.28
N ASN A 31 -14.84 39.30 2.01
CA ASN A 31 -15.53 39.60 0.75
C ASN A 31 -14.64 40.28 -0.30
N ALA A 32 -13.40 40.65 0.01
CA ALA A 32 -12.42 41.05 -1.00
C ALA A 32 -11.90 39.81 -1.76
N PHE A 33 -11.91 39.86 -3.11
CA PHE A 33 -11.58 38.73 -3.95
C PHE A 33 -10.76 39.10 -5.18
N VAL A 34 -9.73 38.32 -5.49
CA VAL A 34 -8.94 38.42 -6.73
C VAL A 34 -9.09 37.13 -7.52
N CYS A 35 -9.56 37.22 -8.76
CA CYS A 35 -9.73 36.06 -9.62
C CYS A 35 -8.60 35.96 -10.65
N LEU A 36 -7.99 34.78 -10.73
CA LEU A 36 -6.94 34.44 -11.70
C LEU A 36 -7.42 33.48 -12.80
N CYS A 37 -8.74 33.25 -12.93
CA CYS A 37 -9.26 32.33 -13.93
C CYS A 37 -9.10 32.89 -15.36
N THR A 38 -8.97 31.97 -16.33
CA THR A 38 -8.82 32.33 -17.75
C THR A 38 -9.99 33.16 -18.29
N GLN A 39 -11.22 32.96 -17.77
CA GLN A 39 -12.39 33.72 -18.21
C GLN A 39 -12.29 35.20 -17.80
N CYS A 40 -11.94 35.48 -16.53
CA CYS A 40 -11.74 36.84 -16.05
C CYS A 40 -10.61 37.54 -16.81
N ARG A 41 -9.51 36.84 -17.08
CA ARG A 41 -8.41 37.38 -17.90
C ARG A 41 -8.83 37.75 -19.31
N LYS A 42 -9.55 36.86 -19.98
CA LYS A 42 -10.05 37.11 -21.34
C LYS A 42 -11.08 38.26 -21.37
N GLN A 43 -11.85 38.44 -20.30
CA GLN A 43 -12.88 39.47 -20.26
C GLN A 43 -12.34 40.87 -19.94
N SER A 44 -11.39 41.02 -19.02
CA SER A 44 -10.79 42.35 -18.74
C SER A 44 -9.56 42.68 -19.58
N GLY A 45 -8.85 41.67 -20.06
CA GLY A 45 -7.46 41.84 -20.50
C GLY A 45 -6.45 41.99 -19.35
N ALA A 46 -6.89 41.94 -18.08
CA ALA A 46 -6.00 42.01 -16.91
C ALA A 46 -5.60 40.60 -16.43
N LEU A 47 -4.37 40.44 -15.97
CA LEU A 47 -3.85 39.15 -15.48
C LEU A 47 -4.49 38.69 -14.15
N ALA A 48 -4.98 39.66 -13.37
CA ALA A 48 -5.71 39.48 -12.13
C ALA A 48 -6.84 40.50 -12.07
N MET A 49 -8.04 40.03 -11.75
CA MET A 49 -9.23 40.88 -11.68
C MET A 49 -9.68 40.98 -10.22
N HIS A 50 -9.80 42.21 -9.71
CA HIS A 50 -10.21 42.47 -8.34
C HIS A 50 -11.72 42.67 -8.27
N PHE A 51 -12.33 42.02 -7.29
CA PHE A 51 -13.73 42.08 -6.96
C PHE A 51 -13.93 42.32 -5.47
N PHE A 52 -15.11 42.80 -5.13
CA PHE A 52 -15.64 42.67 -3.78
C PHE A 52 -17.06 42.12 -3.84
N ASN A 53 -17.38 41.24 -2.90
CA ASN A 53 -18.64 40.52 -2.88
C ASN A 53 -19.64 41.27 -2.02
N VAL A 54 -20.88 41.36 -2.48
CA VAL A 54 -22.00 41.91 -1.73
C VAL A 54 -23.20 40.99 -1.87
N SER A 55 -24.19 41.13 -0.99
CA SER A 55 -25.46 40.44 -1.22
C SER A 55 -26.35 41.27 -2.15
N LEU A 56 -27.13 40.60 -3.01
CA LEU A 56 -27.99 41.29 -3.98
C LEU A 56 -28.89 42.38 -3.36
N PRO A 57 -29.48 42.23 -2.15
CA PRO A 57 -30.31 43.27 -1.55
C PRO A 57 -29.58 44.59 -1.25
N THR A 58 -28.25 44.58 -1.12
CA THR A 58 -27.47 45.79 -0.85
C THR A 58 -27.06 46.53 -2.12
N PHE A 59 -27.31 45.96 -3.29
CA PHE A 59 -26.90 46.50 -4.58
C PHE A 59 -28.10 47.04 -5.35
N THR A 60 -27.95 48.22 -5.95
CA THR A 60 -28.98 48.84 -6.78
C THR A 60 -28.37 49.40 -8.06
N TRP A 61 -28.94 49.03 -9.22
CA TRP A 61 -28.63 49.70 -10.47
C TRP A 61 -29.30 51.08 -10.50
N THR A 62 -28.51 52.12 -10.72
CA THR A 62 -28.94 53.53 -10.76
C THR A 62 -28.77 54.15 -12.15
N SER A 63 -28.49 53.32 -13.16
CA SER A 63 -28.24 53.72 -14.54
C SER A 63 -29.32 54.66 -15.10
N PRO A 64 -28.95 55.80 -15.70
CA PRO A 64 -29.89 56.66 -16.41
C PRO A 64 -30.40 56.01 -17.70
N THR A 65 -29.65 55.05 -18.27
CA THR A 65 -30.00 54.30 -19.48
C THR A 65 -29.95 52.80 -19.23
N PRO A 66 -31.04 52.17 -18.73
CA PRO A 66 -31.05 50.74 -18.39
C PRO A 66 -30.71 49.80 -19.56
N SER A 67 -31.01 50.22 -20.81
CA SER A 67 -30.71 49.44 -22.02
C SER A 67 -29.22 49.34 -22.35
N ALA A 68 -28.37 50.18 -21.76
CA ALA A 68 -26.91 50.10 -21.93
C ALA A 68 -26.29 48.96 -21.08
N ARG A 69 -27.04 48.40 -20.11
CA ARG A 69 -26.62 47.24 -19.32
C ARG A 69 -27.01 45.96 -20.06
N THR A 70 -26.05 45.05 -20.21
CA THR A 70 -26.24 43.75 -20.86
C THR A 70 -25.64 42.66 -19.98
N ASP A 71 -26.15 41.45 -20.11
CA ASP A 71 -25.65 40.25 -19.46
C ASP A 71 -25.09 39.25 -20.50
N TYR A 72 -24.20 38.37 -20.04
CA TYR A 72 -23.68 37.26 -20.84
C TYR A 72 -23.42 36.06 -19.94
N GLU A 73 -23.84 34.88 -20.38
CA GLU A 73 -23.60 33.61 -19.71
C GLU A 73 -22.75 32.69 -20.59
N ILE A 74 -21.60 32.28 -20.06
CA ILE A 74 -20.80 31.19 -20.66
C ILE A 74 -21.10 29.83 -20.00
N ILE A 75 -21.48 29.88 -18.72
CA ILE A 75 -21.98 28.75 -17.96
C ILE A 75 -23.40 29.14 -17.53
N PRO A 76 -24.42 28.29 -17.78
CA PRO A 76 -25.79 28.59 -17.39
C PRO A 76 -25.90 28.98 -15.91
N GLY A 77 -26.58 30.09 -15.64
CA GLY A 77 -26.78 30.66 -14.30
C GLY A 77 -25.60 31.45 -13.76
N ASN A 78 -24.55 31.69 -14.56
CA ASN A 78 -23.42 32.55 -14.21
C ASN A 78 -23.42 33.80 -15.10
N HIS A 79 -24.10 34.83 -14.62
CA HIS A 79 -24.34 36.10 -15.32
C HIS A 79 -23.13 37.01 -15.23
N ARG A 80 -22.71 37.56 -16.37
CA ARG A 80 -21.67 38.61 -16.45
C ARG A 80 -22.32 39.91 -16.91
N HIS A 81 -22.47 40.88 -16.01
CA HIS A 81 -23.07 42.18 -16.28
C HIS A 81 -22.02 43.17 -16.82
N PHE A 82 -22.26 43.75 -17.99
CA PHE A 82 -21.35 44.70 -18.64
C PHE A 82 -22.10 45.81 -19.40
N CYS A 83 -21.39 46.88 -19.75
CA CYS A 83 -21.93 47.96 -20.56
C CYS A 83 -21.77 47.66 -22.06
N SER A 84 -22.86 47.63 -22.81
CA SER A 84 -22.85 47.42 -24.27
C SER A 84 -22.28 48.61 -25.05
N THR A 85 -22.19 49.80 -24.42
CA THR A 85 -21.66 51.01 -25.06
C THR A 85 -20.13 51.07 -25.00
N CYS A 86 -19.52 50.78 -23.84
CA CYS A 86 -18.07 50.93 -23.64
C CYS A 86 -17.36 49.62 -23.26
N GLY A 87 -18.07 48.51 -23.11
CA GLY A 87 -17.49 47.19 -22.79
C GLY A 87 -17.05 47.01 -21.33
N SER A 88 -17.24 47.99 -20.45
CA SER A 88 -16.85 47.86 -19.03
C SER A 88 -17.58 46.70 -18.37
N PHE A 89 -16.84 45.75 -17.84
CA PHE A 89 -17.37 44.66 -17.04
C PHE A 89 -17.63 45.16 -15.61
N ILE A 90 -18.88 45.02 -15.15
CA ILE A 90 -19.33 45.61 -13.89
C ILE A 90 -19.42 44.58 -12.77
N ALA A 91 -20.06 43.43 -13.04
CA ALA A 91 -20.27 42.44 -11.99
C ALA A 91 -20.47 41.02 -12.53
N TRP A 92 -20.12 40.03 -11.71
CA TRP A 92 -20.47 38.63 -11.90
C TRP A 92 -21.53 38.20 -10.88
N GLN A 93 -22.50 37.38 -11.29
CA GLN A 93 -23.57 36.86 -10.43
C GLN A 93 -23.82 35.39 -10.74
N GLY A 94 -23.84 34.55 -9.70
CA GLY A 94 -24.22 33.14 -9.82
C GLY A 94 -25.59 32.86 -9.21
N ASP A 95 -26.45 32.15 -9.91
CA ASP A 95 -27.79 31.79 -9.43
C ASP A 95 -27.76 30.88 -8.19
N ASN A 96 -26.72 30.05 -8.06
CA ASN A 96 -26.54 29.07 -6.99
C ASN A 96 -25.40 29.40 -6.02
N SER A 97 -24.98 30.67 -5.94
CA SER A 97 -23.90 31.13 -5.06
C SER A 97 -24.45 31.96 -3.88
N PRO A 98 -25.05 31.33 -2.85
CA PRO A 98 -25.49 32.05 -1.67
C PRO A 98 -24.30 32.43 -0.78
N SER A 99 -24.44 33.57 -0.11
CA SER A 99 -23.60 33.98 1.02
C SER A 99 -23.76 33.02 2.19
N PRO A 100 -22.86 33.05 3.19
CA PRO A 100 -23.01 32.25 4.42
C PRO A 100 -24.36 32.45 5.14
N GLY A 101 -25.07 33.56 4.89
CA GLY A 101 -26.42 33.85 5.39
C GLY A 101 -27.57 33.46 4.45
N GLY A 102 -27.31 32.76 3.35
CA GLY A 102 -28.33 32.28 2.40
C GLY A 102 -28.79 33.29 1.33
N GLU A 103 -28.28 34.54 1.35
CA GLU A 103 -28.61 35.55 0.34
C GLU A 103 -27.74 35.38 -0.91
N ALA A 104 -28.32 35.49 -2.11
CA ALA A 104 -27.57 35.44 -3.37
C ALA A 104 -26.47 36.53 -3.44
N GLN A 105 -25.28 36.15 -3.91
CA GLN A 105 -24.11 37.03 -3.99
C GLN A 105 -23.91 37.66 -5.37
N LEU A 106 -23.34 38.87 -5.35
CA LEU A 106 -22.88 39.62 -6.51
C LEU A 106 -21.40 39.99 -6.28
N GLU A 107 -20.54 39.67 -7.24
CA GLU A 107 -19.12 40.04 -7.23
C GLU A 107 -18.93 41.28 -8.12
N ILE A 108 -18.62 42.43 -7.51
CA ILE A 108 -18.52 43.71 -8.23
C ILE A 108 -17.07 43.98 -8.59
N CYS A 109 -16.79 44.33 -9.84
CA CYS A 109 -15.46 44.70 -10.28
C CYS A 109 -15.00 45.99 -9.59
N ALA A 110 -13.96 45.89 -8.75
CA ALA A 110 -13.55 46.99 -7.89
C ALA A 110 -13.11 48.24 -8.66
N GLY A 111 -12.53 48.06 -9.85
CA GLY A 111 -12.14 49.17 -10.73
C GLY A 111 -13.30 49.96 -11.34
N THR A 112 -14.55 49.58 -11.07
CA THR A 112 -15.74 50.32 -11.52
C THR A 112 -16.35 51.21 -10.42
N VAL A 113 -15.80 51.15 -9.20
CA VAL A 113 -16.14 52.08 -8.11
C VAL A 113 -15.66 53.48 -8.48
N ASP A 114 -16.45 54.50 -8.14
CA ASP A 114 -16.06 55.88 -8.43
C ASP A 114 -14.76 56.25 -7.71
N GLU A 115 -13.95 57.06 -8.38
CA GLU A 115 -12.61 57.42 -7.96
C GLU A 115 -12.56 57.99 -6.53
N GLU A 116 -13.54 58.82 -6.16
CA GLU A 116 -13.65 59.42 -4.81
C GLU A 116 -13.74 58.37 -3.70
N PHE A 117 -14.41 57.23 -3.93
CA PHE A 117 -14.50 56.15 -2.96
C PHE A 117 -13.30 55.20 -3.06
N LEU A 118 -12.75 55.02 -4.26
CA LEU A 118 -11.66 54.06 -4.49
C LEU A 118 -10.32 54.59 -3.97
N ILE A 119 -9.93 55.79 -4.39
CA ILE A 119 -8.63 56.39 -4.02
C ILE A 119 -8.77 57.49 -2.94
N GLY A 120 -9.92 58.17 -2.86
CA GLY A 120 -10.17 59.24 -1.90
C GLY A 120 -10.44 60.59 -2.54
N GLU A 121 -10.88 61.55 -1.72
CA GLU A 121 -11.04 62.95 -2.11
C GLU A 121 -9.69 63.57 -2.46
N LYS A 122 -9.67 64.47 -3.42
CA LYS A 122 -8.48 65.22 -3.82
C LYS A 122 -8.56 66.65 -3.28
N ASP A 123 -7.43 67.16 -2.81
CA ASP A 123 -7.31 68.57 -2.44
C ASP A 123 -7.24 69.49 -3.67
N ALA A 124 -7.06 70.79 -3.44
CA ALA A 124 -7.01 71.78 -4.51
C ALA A 124 -5.83 71.59 -5.48
N ASP A 125 -4.77 70.89 -5.05
CA ASP A 125 -3.59 70.58 -5.85
C ASP A 125 -3.75 69.25 -6.60
N GLY A 126 -4.86 68.53 -6.38
CA GLY A 126 -5.17 67.25 -7.01
C GLY A 126 -4.55 66.05 -6.29
N GLU A 127 -3.95 66.27 -5.11
CA GLU A 127 -3.37 65.23 -4.29
C GLU A 127 -4.44 64.55 -3.43
N VAL A 128 -4.33 63.23 -3.27
CA VAL A 128 -5.30 62.46 -2.50
C VAL A 128 -5.17 62.79 -1.02
N ILE A 129 -6.28 63.20 -0.41
CA ILE A 129 -6.38 63.45 1.03
C ILE A 129 -6.31 62.10 1.76
N PRO A 130 -5.27 61.84 2.58
CA PRO A 130 -5.09 60.54 3.21
C PRO A 130 -6.27 60.13 4.09
N GLY A 131 -6.71 58.88 3.96
CA GLY A 131 -7.77 58.29 4.79
C GLY A 131 -9.20 58.59 4.34
N THR A 132 -9.39 59.28 3.21
CA THR A 132 -10.73 59.53 2.62
C THR A 132 -11.17 58.43 1.65
N GLY A 133 -10.22 57.66 1.09
CA GLY A 133 -10.49 56.53 0.20
C GLY A 133 -10.73 55.21 0.94
N TYR A 134 -11.51 54.33 0.34
CA TYR A 134 -11.88 53.01 0.86
C TYR A 134 -11.31 51.85 0.04
N GLY A 135 -10.49 52.11 -0.98
CA GLY A 135 -9.97 51.08 -1.87
C GLY A 135 -9.19 49.98 -1.17
N GLU A 136 -8.42 50.30 -0.12
CA GLU A 136 -7.71 49.29 0.67
C GLU A 136 -8.66 48.35 1.42
N VAL A 137 -9.83 48.83 1.83
CA VAL A 137 -10.83 48.01 2.51
C VAL A 137 -11.65 47.19 1.50
N LEU A 138 -12.06 47.80 0.38
CA LEU A 138 -12.79 47.12 -0.69
C LEU A 138 -11.95 46.05 -1.39
N CYS A 139 -10.66 46.31 -1.57
CA CYS A 139 -9.68 45.41 -2.20
C CYS A 139 -8.67 44.88 -1.17
N HIS A 140 -9.16 44.43 -0.01
CA HIS A 140 -8.33 44.05 1.13
C HIS A 140 -7.08 43.24 0.73
N PRO A 141 -5.84 43.70 1.06
CA PRO A 141 -4.61 43.01 0.66
C PRO A 141 -4.45 41.59 1.21
N GLU A 142 -5.15 41.26 2.28
CA GLU A 142 -5.24 39.89 2.84
C GLU A 142 -6.52 39.14 2.41
N GLY A 143 -7.24 39.65 1.41
CA GLY A 143 -8.45 39.05 0.86
C GLY A 143 -8.19 37.72 0.15
N ASN A 144 -9.22 37.17 -0.48
CA ASN A 144 -9.16 35.85 -1.10
C ASN A 144 -8.61 35.94 -2.54
N ILE A 145 -7.69 35.07 -2.94
CA ILE A 145 -7.22 34.91 -4.32
C ILE A 145 -7.72 33.57 -4.85
N GLY A 146 -8.65 33.59 -5.81
CA GLY A 146 -9.20 32.40 -6.43
C GLY A 146 -8.49 32.00 -7.71
N TRP A 147 -8.60 30.70 -8.04
CA TRP A 147 -7.98 30.10 -9.23
C TRP A 147 -6.45 30.26 -9.25
N ALA A 148 -5.83 30.22 -8.08
CA ALA A 148 -4.41 30.48 -7.92
C ALA A 148 -3.52 29.44 -8.62
N GLN A 149 -4.03 28.26 -8.98
CA GLN A 149 -3.33 27.34 -9.88
C GLN A 149 -3.01 27.93 -11.27
N ASN A 150 -3.65 29.05 -11.65
CA ASN A 150 -3.41 29.72 -12.92
C ASN A 150 -2.39 30.87 -12.81
N ASP A 151 -1.64 30.99 -11.72
CA ASP A 151 -0.63 32.04 -11.54
C ASP A 151 0.32 32.17 -12.75
N VAL A 152 0.67 33.41 -13.11
CA VAL A 152 1.64 33.71 -14.17
C VAL A 152 2.99 34.03 -13.54
N GLY A 153 3.54 33.04 -12.83
CA GLY A 153 4.84 33.13 -12.16
C GLY A 153 5.03 34.43 -11.37
N LYS A 154 6.18 35.10 -11.58
CA LYS A 154 6.53 36.36 -10.88
C LYS A 154 5.57 37.52 -11.14
N VAL A 155 4.79 37.47 -12.22
CA VAL A 155 3.92 38.57 -12.64
C VAL A 155 2.71 38.70 -11.70
N THR A 156 2.15 37.58 -11.22
CA THR A 156 1.03 37.57 -10.27
C THR A 156 1.45 37.19 -8.84
N ALA A 157 2.73 36.87 -8.63
CA ALA A 157 3.28 36.49 -7.32
C ALA A 157 3.24 37.62 -6.27
N GLY A 158 3.32 38.88 -6.69
CA GLY A 158 3.27 40.04 -5.79
C GLY A 158 1.89 40.38 -5.25
N ILE A 159 0.83 39.69 -5.70
CA ILE A 159 -0.53 39.91 -5.21
C ILE A 159 -0.66 39.21 -3.86
N CYS A 160 -0.85 40.01 -2.82
CA CYS A 160 -1.09 39.57 -1.45
C CYS A 160 -2.52 39.03 -1.29
N GLY A 161 -2.69 37.99 -0.47
CA GLY A 161 -3.99 37.40 -0.16
C GLY A 161 -3.94 35.89 0.08
N THR A 162 -5.03 35.34 0.59
CA THR A 162 -5.20 33.90 0.85
C THR A 162 -5.52 33.17 -0.45
N ARG A 163 -4.65 32.27 -0.91
CA ARG A 163 -4.77 31.60 -2.22
C ARG A 163 -5.60 30.33 -2.17
N TYR A 164 -6.47 30.13 -3.16
CA TYR A 164 -7.32 28.94 -3.30
C TYR A 164 -7.22 28.32 -4.69
N LYS A 165 -7.19 26.98 -4.73
CA LYS A 165 -7.32 26.17 -5.96
C LYS A 165 -8.76 25.68 -6.10
N TYR A 166 -9.22 25.55 -7.35
CA TYR A 166 -10.53 25.00 -7.70
C TYR A 166 -10.37 23.79 -8.62
N GLY A 167 -11.08 22.69 -8.32
CA GLY A 167 -11.10 21.47 -9.13
C GLY A 167 -11.93 21.61 -10.42
N THR A 168 -11.73 20.70 -11.38
CA THR A 168 -12.40 20.71 -12.70
C THR A 168 -13.86 20.21 -12.65
N SER A 169 -14.30 19.63 -11.54
CA SER A 169 -15.68 19.19 -11.31
C SER A 169 -16.16 19.70 -9.94
N ALA A 170 -17.15 20.60 -9.97
CA ALA A 170 -17.88 21.13 -8.82
C ALA A 170 -17.04 21.76 -7.67
N GLY A 171 -16.43 22.92 -7.91
CA GLY A 171 -16.33 24.00 -6.89
C GLY A 171 -15.63 23.73 -5.55
N VAL A 172 -14.93 22.60 -5.35
CA VAL A 172 -14.24 22.34 -4.08
C VAL A 172 -13.05 23.30 -3.93
N LYS A 173 -13.09 24.10 -2.85
CA LYS A 173 -12.13 25.14 -2.48
C LYS A 173 -11.02 24.52 -1.62
N PHE A 174 -9.82 24.34 -2.18
CA PHE A 174 -8.64 23.93 -1.41
C PHE A 174 -7.79 25.15 -1.06
N PRO A 175 -7.46 25.42 0.21
CA PRO A 175 -6.47 26.43 0.56
C PRO A 175 -5.09 26.01 0.05
N LEU A 176 -4.43 26.86 -0.74
CA LEU A 176 -3.02 26.69 -1.06
C LEU A 176 -2.20 27.22 0.12
N LYS A 177 -1.38 26.36 0.74
CA LYS A 177 -0.43 26.80 1.76
C LYS A 177 0.57 27.79 1.13
N PRO A 178 0.87 28.95 1.75
CA PRO A 178 1.82 29.92 1.20
C PRO A 178 3.22 29.30 1.04
N GLY A 179 3.86 29.45 -0.13
CA GLY A 179 5.29 29.19 -0.29
C GLY A 179 5.75 28.14 -1.31
N ASP A 180 4.87 27.54 -2.13
CA ASP A 180 5.31 26.49 -3.05
C ASP A 180 5.89 26.99 -4.40
N SER A 181 6.74 28.02 -4.34
CA SER A 181 7.74 28.27 -5.39
C SER A 181 9.07 27.72 -4.92
N ARG A 182 9.12 26.39 -4.74
CA ARG A 182 10.33 25.70 -4.30
C ARG A 182 11.40 25.82 -5.37
N LYS A 183 12.58 26.31 -5.00
CA LYS A 183 13.74 26.49 -5.86
C LYS A 183 14.81 25.47 -5.50
N LYS A 184 15.69 25.19 -6.46
CA LYS A 184 16.93 24.46 -6.20
C LYS A 184 17.68 25.10 -5.02
N GLY A 185 17.94 24.32 -3.98
CA GLY A 185 18.63 24.78 -2.77
C GLY A 185 17.72 25.10 -1.58
N ASP A 186 16.40 25.05 -1.74
CA ASP A 186 15.48 25.12 -0.60
C ASP A 186 15.63 23.87 0.29
N LYS A 187 15.49 24.05 1.62
CA LYS A 187 15.56 22.93 2.56
C LYS A 187 14.44 21.93 2.26
N GLY A 188 14.78 20.65 2.14
CA GLY A 188 13.81 19.60 1.83
C GLY A 188 13.51 19.41 0.34
N VAL A 189 14.30 20.06 -0.54
CA VAL A 189 14.14 20.01 -1.99
C VAL A 189 15.42 19.49 -2.64
N GLU A 190 15.30 18.49 -3.50
CA GLU A 190 16.43 17.88 -4.23
C GLU A 190 16.19 17.98 -5.74
N GLU A 191 17.23 18.29 -6.51
CA GLU A 191 17.17 18.18 -7.96
C GLU A 191 17.70 16.81 -8.39
N LEU A 192 16.82 15.96 -8.93
CA LEU A 192 17.16 14.60 -9.37
C LEU A 192 16.75 14.44 -10.83
N ASN A 193 17.69 14.03 -11.68
CA ASN A 193 17.50 13.86 -13.13
C ASN A 193 16.88 15.09 -13.83
N GLY A 194 17.25 16.30 -13.41
CA GLY A 194 16.78 17.55 -14.02
C GLY A 194 15.39 18.01 -13.57
N GLN A 195 14.80 17.37 -12.56
CA GLN A 195 13.52 17.74 -11.96
C GLN A 195 13.68 18.01 -10.46
N LEU A 196 12.95 19.00 -9.94
CA LEU A 196 12.89 19.28 -8.50
C LEU A 196 11.89 18.35 -7.84
N TRP A 197 12.34 17.70 -6.77
CA TRP A 197 11.57 16.82 -5.92
C TRP A 197 11.51 17.39 -4.52
N HIS A 198 10.48 17.04 -3.77
CA HIS A 198 10.37 17.30 -2.35
C HIS A 198 9.64 16.13 -1.70
N VAL A 199 9.88 15.93 -0.41
CA VAL A 199 9.01 15.07 0.40
C VAL A 199 7.78 15.91 0.74
N SER A 200 6.60 15.47 0.30
CA SER A 200 5.34 16.09 0.71
C SER A 200 5.24 16.06 2.25
N GLY A 201 4.44 16.94 2.84
CA GLY A 201 4.07 16.76 4.26
C GLY A 201 3.49 15.36 4.50
N PRO A 202 3.33 14.92 5.77
CA PRO A 202 2.80 13.60 6.08
C PRO A 202 1.52 13.38 5.27
N LEU A 203 1.56 12.38 4.39
CA LEU A 203 0.38 11.93 3.70
C LEU A 203 -0.41 11.12 4.71
N ASP A 204 -1.70 11.42 4.86
CA ASP A 204 -2.56 10.50 5.58
C ASP A 204 -2.60 9.19 4.79
N ILE A 205 -2.34 8.10 5.47
CA ILE A 205 -2.34 6.77 4.87
C ILE A 205 -3.72 6.43 4.29
N GLU A 206 -4.79 7.01 4.86
CA GLU A 206 -6.17 6.90 4.34
C GLU A 206 -6.32 7.49 2.93
N ASP A 207 -5.49 8.47 2.57
CA ASP A 207 -5.52 9.15 1.27
C ASP A 207 -4.67 8.45 0.21
N ALA A 208 -3.94 7.37 0.54
CA ALA A 208 -3.00 6.73 -0.40
C ALA A 208 -3.68 6.35 -1.74
N ARG A 209 -4.93 5.87 -1.69
CA ARG A 209 -5.71 5.50 -2.89
C ARG A 209 -6.06 6.69 -3.81
N ASN A 210 -5.98 7.92 -3.31
CA ASN A 210 -6.28 9.15 -4.05
C ASN A 210 -5.06 9.77 -4.73
N VAL A 211 -3.87 9.21 -4.50
CA VAL A 211 -2.60 9.69 -5.06
C VAL A 211 -2.11 8.72 -6.12
N LYS A 212 -1.61 9.24 -7.24
CA LYS A 212 -0.91 8.42 -8.23
C LYS A 212 0.57 8.33 -7.85
N PHE A 213 1.02 7.18 -7.35
CA PHE A 213 2.40 6.99 -6.89
C PHE A 213 2.94 5.59 -7.15
N HIS A 214 4.27 5.46 -7.10
CA HIS A 214 4.99 4.19 -7.20
C HIS A 214 5.75 3.89 -5.90
N CYS A 215 5.66 2.67 -5.39
CA CYS A 215 6.51 2.23 -4.27
C CYS A 215 7.90 1.84 -4.78
N ILE A 216 8.94 2.20 -4.01
CA ILE A 216 10.33 1.82 -4.26
C ILE A 216 10.75 0.84 -3.18
N SER A 217 11.00 -0.39 -3.59
CA SER A 217 11.60 -1.43 -2.74
C SER A 217 13.08 -1.55 -3.03
N TYR A 218 13.91 -1.55 -1.98
CA TYR A 218 15.35 -1.74 -2.10
C TYR A 218 15.96 -2.23 -0.79
N VAL A 219 17.11 -2.89 -0.90
CA VAL A 219 17.87 -3.34 0.27
C VAL A 219 18.76 -2.22 0.77
N TRP A 220 18.68 -1.92 2.07
CA TRP A 220 19.56 -0.96 2.71
C TRP A 220 21.04 -1.39 2.64
N GLY A 221 21.91 -0.44 2.32
CA GLY A 221 23.36 -0.61 2.35
C GLY A 221 23.92 -0.59 3.76
N GLN A 222 25.21 -0.91 3.86
CA GLN A 222 25.95 -0.80 5.12
C GLN A 222 26.39 0.64 5.40
N GLY A 223 26.53 1.45 4.35
CA GLY A 223 26.80 2.87 4.47
C GLY A 223 25.58 3.66 4.93
N ARG A 224 25.84 4.89 5.35
CA ARG A 224 24.86 5.77 5.97
C ARG A 224 25.10 7.19 5.47
N GLU A 225 24.06 7.79 4.89
CA GLU A 225 24.03 9.21 4.58
C GLU A 225 23.74 10.00 5.86
N LYS A 226 24.37 11.17 6.01
CA LYS A 226 24.27 11.98 7.23
C LYS A 226 22.88 12.66 7.29
N PRO A 227 22.36 12.96 8.49
CA PRO A 227 21.19 13.84 8.63
C PRO A 227 21.36 15.16 7.85
N GLY A 228 20.29 15.60 7.22
CA GLY A 228 20.19 16.82 6.42
C GLY A 228 20.80 16.72 5.03
N SER A 229 21.46 15.61 4.68
CA SER A 229 22.14 15.47 3.40
C SER A 229 21.21 15.11 2.24
N PHE A 230 20.00 14.62 2.50
CA PHE A 230 19.02 14.27 1.47
C PHE A 230 17.60 14.65 1.88
N PHE A 231 16.94 15.51 1.11
CA PHE A 231 15.59 16.01 1.42
C PHE A 231 15.46 16.58 2.85
N GLY A 232 16.55 17.07 3.44
CA GLY A 232 16.53 17.58 4.81
C GLY A 232 16.20 16.53 5.88
N ASN A 233 16.40 15.24 5.59
CA ASN A 233 16.18 14.11 6.50
C ASN A 233 16.73 14.34 7.92
N GLU A 234 15.96 14.04 8.95
CA GLU A 234 16.38 14.32 10.34
C GLU A 234 17.32 13.26 10.92
N ILE A 235 17.29 12.04 10.36
CA ILE A 235 18.11 10.92 10.80
C ILE A 235 19.03 10.44 9.69
N SER A 236 19.97 9.56 10.06
CA SER A 236 20.78 8.88 9.06
C SER A 236 19.96 7.84 8.29
N ILE A 237 20.03 7.91 6.96
CA ILE A 237 19.38 6.96 6.05
C ILE A 237 20.43 6.11 5.35
N SER A 238 20.03 5.01 4.70
CA SER A 238 20.96 4.22 3.90
C SER A 238 21.57 5.05 2.77
N ASP A 239 22.87 4.85 2.53
CA ASP A 239 23.61 5.26 1.34
C ASP A 239 23.02 4.80 0.00
N LYS A 240 22.11 3.83 0.02
CA LYS A 240 21.40 3.32 -1.16
C LYS A 240 20.08 4.02 -1.44
N THR A 241 19.59 4.84 -0.51
CA THR A 241 18.28 5.51 -0.63
C THR A 241 18.24 6.45 -1.83
N ARG A 242 19.25 7.34 -1.96
CA ARG A 242 19.33 8.27 -3.08
C ARG A 242 19.55 7.56 -4.43
N PRO A 243 20.51 6.61 -4.56
CA PRO A 243 20.63 5.80 -5.78
C PRO A 243 19.34 5.08 -6.18
N ALA A 244 18.65 4.46 -5.22
CA ALA A 244 17.39 3.76 -5.47
C ALA A 244 16.30 4.69 -6.02
N LEU A 245 16.14 5.89 -5.45
CA LEU A 245 15.19 6.88 -5.96
C LEU A 245 15.56 7.35 -7.37
N ILE A 246 16.85 7.64 -7.63
CA ILE A 246 17.32 8.04 -8.96
C ILE A 246 17.06 6.94 -9.99
N ALA A 247 17.33 5.68 -9.63
CA ALA A 247 17.09 4.51 -10.48
C ALA A 247 15.61 4.34 -10.81
N ALA A 248 14.71 4.47 -9.82
CA ALA A 248 13.27 4.40 -10.03
C ALA A 248 12.77 5.49 -10.98
N ILE A 249 13.20 6.74 -10.77
CA ILE A 249 12.87 7.90 -11.63
C ILE A 249 13.30 7.64 -13.08
N ARG A 250 14.52 7.13 -13.29
CA ARG A 250 15.01 6.79 -14.64
C ARG A 250 14.23 5.64 -15.25
N GLY A 251 13.98 4.58 -14.47
CA GLY A 251 13.27 3.39 -14.93
C GLY A 251 11.86 3.70 -15.42
N ILE A 252 11.11 4.55 -14.71
CA ILE A 252 9.78 4.98 -15.16
C ILE A 252 9.87 5.78 -16.46
N LYS A 253 10.77 6.75 -16.55
CA LYS A 253 10.98 7.56 -17.76
C LYS A 253 11.32 6.71 -18.99
N ALA A 254 12.11 5.65 -18.80
CA ALA A 254 12.49 4.71 -19.86
C ALA A 254 11.37 3.77 -20.32
N SER A 255 10.36 3.51 -19.48
CA SER A 255 9.34 2.48 -19.71
C SER A 255 8.24 2.83 -20.72
N GLY A 256 8.24 4.05 -21.27
CA GLY A 256 7.34 4.44 -22.37
C GLY A 256 5.99 5.01 -21.96
N PHE A 257 5.89 5.70 -20.81
CA PHE A 257 4.81 6.67 -20.59
C PHE A 257 5.13 7.94 -21.36
N GLU A 258 4.13 8.47 -22.08
CA GLU A 258 4.26 9.46 -23.14
C GLU A 258 5.04 10.76 -22.77
N THR A 259 5.83 11.22 -23.75
CA THR A 259 6.32 12.59 -24.01
C THR A 259 7.47 13.19 -23.18
N ASP A 260 8.33 13.93 -23.88
CA ASP A 260 9.27 14.89 -23.29
C ASP A 260 8.55 15.77 -22.25
N GLY A 261 8.82 15.53 -20.96
CA GLY A 261 8.16 16.24 -19.86
C GLY A 261 8.63 15.80 -18.47
N PRO A 262 8.22 16.54 -17.42
CA PRO A 262 8.45 16.14 -16.03
C PRO A 262 7.58 14.93 -15.65
N ILE A 263 8.06 14.10 -14.72
CA ILE A 263 7.27 13.03 -14.10
C ILE A 263 6.25 13.68 -13.15
N GLU A 264 4.96 13.40 -13.33
CA GLU A 264 3.90 13.96 -12.49
C GLU A 264 3.50 13.02 -11.33
N GLU A 265 3.88 11.73 -11.40
CA GLU A 265 3.65 10.74 -10.35
C GLU A 265 4.56 10.93 -9.13
N ALA A 266 4.04 10.60 -7.96
CA ALA A 266 4.81 10.57 -6.72
C ALA A 266 5.55 9.23 -6.52
N PHE A 267 6.52 9.21 -5.60
CA PHE A 267 7.21 8.00 -5.19
C PHE A 267 7.11 7.82 -3.68
N TRP A 268 6.82 6.59 -3.26
CA TRP A 268 6.92 6.17 -1.87
C TRP A 268 8.25 5.43 -1.68
N ILE A 269 9.06 5.85 -0.71
CA ILE A 269 10.29 5.17 -0.32
C ILE A 269 10.37 5.15 1.20
N ASP A 270 10.39 3.95 1.79
CA ASP A 270 10.22 3.75 3.23
C ASP A 270 11.19 4.59 4.07
N ALA A 271 12.44 4.73 3.59
CA ALA A 271 13.47 5.49 4.26
C ALA A 271 13.20 7.00 4.36
N LEU A 272 12.22 7.54 3.62
CA LEU A 272 11.80 8.95 3.68
C LEU A 272 10.34 9.10 4.13
N CYS A 273 9.48 8.14 3.80
CA CYS A 273 8.04 8.23 4.01
C CYS A 273 7.56 7.63 5.33
N VAL A 274 8.32 6.71 5.94
CA VAL A 274 7.99 6.16 7.27
C VAL A 274 8.49 7.10 8.37
N PRO A 275 7.64 7.51 9.33
CA PRO A 275 8.05 8.32 10.46
C PRO A 275 9.27 7.73 11.19
N TYR A 276 10.24 8.59 11.48
CA TYR A 276 11.51 8.16 12.09
C TYR A 276 11.42 7.98 13.59
N ALA A 277 10.66 8.85 14.27
CA ALA A 277 10.49 8.78 15.71
C ALA A 277 9.82 7.45 16.05
N ASP A 278 10.47 6.69 16.95
CA ASP A 278 9.86 5.50 17.51
C ASP A 278 8.60 5.92 18.27
N GLY A 279 7.46 5.31 17.93
CA GLY A 279 6.17 5.71 18.48
C GLY A 279 5.00 5.44 17.54
N PRO A 280 3.79 5.87 17.95
CA PRO A 280 2.54 5.50 17.31
C PRO A 280 2.49 5.70 15.80
N ASP A 281 2.97 6.83 15.29
CA ASP A 281 2.90 7.18 13.87
C ASP A 281 3.75 6.23 13.01
N ARG A 282 4.93 5.85 13.51
CA ARG A 282 5.84 4.93 12.82
C ARG A 282 5.21 3.54 12.72
N TYR A 283 4.76 2.98 13.83
CA TYR A 283 4.16 1.64 13.85
C TYR A 283 2.82 1.62 13.10
N GLY A 284 1.99 2.66 13.23
CA GLY A 284 0.76 2.79 12.45
C GLY A 284 1.02 2.78 10.94
N THR A 285 2.09 3.44 10.50
CA THR A 285 2.53 3.42 9.10
C THR A 285 3.03 2.02 8.70
N LEU A 286 3.89 1.39 9.51
CA LEU A 286 4.47 0.08 9.24
C LEU A 286 3.43 -1.05 9.20
N GLU A 287 2.41 -0.99 10.05
CA GLU A 287 1.29 -1.94 10.04
C GLU A 287 0.39 -1.77 8.81
N SER A 288 0.34 -0.57 8.25
CA SER A 288 -0.49 -0.20 7.11
C SER A 288 0.25 -0.31 5.76
N MET A 289 1.43 -0.94 5.74
CA MET A 289 2.24 -1.09 4.51
C MET A 289 1.48 -1.85 3.41
N GLY A 290 0.66 -2.84 3.78
CA GLY A 290 -0.20 -3.55 2.82
C GLY A 290 -1.17 -2.62 2.08
N HIS A 291 -1.77 -1.65 2.78
CA HIS A 291 -2.58 -0.59 2.18
C HIS A 291 -1.78 0.28 1.21
N ILE A 292 -0.58 0.71 1.61
CA ILE A 292 0.29 1.55 0.77
C ILE A 292 0.68 0.82 -0.52
N TYR A 293 1.20 -0.42 -0.41
CA TYR A 293 1.65 -1.19 -1.56
C TYR A 293 0.51 -1.58 -2.50
N SER A 294 -0.69 -1.86 -1.98
CA SER A 294 -1.88 -2.16 -2.79
C SER A 294 -2.51 -0.93 -3.46
N ALA A 295 -2.31 0.27 -2.88
CA ALA A 295 -2.73 1.54 -3.47
C ALA A 295 -1.82 2.01 -4.60
N ALA A 296 -0.53 1.64 -4.58
CA ALA A 296 0.46 2.08 -5.56
C ALA A 296 0.16 1.61 -7.00
N GLU A 297 0.54 2.44 -7.98
CA GLU A 297 0.46 2.12 -9.41
C GLU A 297 1.38 0.95 -9.80
N SER A 298 2.55 0.90 -9.17
CA SER A 298 3.50 -0.21 -9.29
C SER A 298 4.47 -0.24 -8.12
N VAL A 299 5.08 -1.41 -7.92
CA VAL A 299 6.26 -1.58 -7.07
C VAL A 299 7.49 -1.68 -7.97
N ILE A 300 8.44 -0.78 -7.75
CA ILE A 300 9.73 -0.73 -8.45
C ILE A 300 10.79 -1.29 -7.50
N ILE A 301 11.29 -2.47 -7.85
CA ILE A 301 12.30 -3.18 -7.07
C ILE A 301 13.68 -2.81 -7.62
N ILE A 302 14.49 -2.20 -6.76
CA ILE A 302 15.86 -1.81 -7.08
C ILE A 302 16.80 -2.94 -6.70
N ILE A 303 17.33 -3.62 -7.71
CA ILE A 303 18.20 -4.79 -7.58
C ILE A 303 19.67 -4.39 -7.75
N GLN A 304 20.55 -5.12 -7.08
CA GLN A 304 22.00 -4.95 -7.14
C GLN A 304 22.64 -6.03 -8.02
N ASP A 305 23.87 -5.77 -8.44
CA ASP A 305 24.70 -6.82 -9.03
C ASP A 305 25.09 -7.88 -7.98
N PRO A 306 25.22 -9.16 -8.37
CA PRO A 306 25.06 -9.69 -9.74
C PRO A 306 23.60 -9.98 -10.14
N ALA A 307 22.64 -9.96 -9.21
CA ALA A 307 21.24 -10.33 -9.46
C ALA A 307 20.59 -9.51 -10.59
N TRP A 308 20.94 -8.23 -10.73
CA TRP A 308 20.42 -7.39 -11.81
C TRP A 308 20.79 -7.93 -13.20
N LYS A 309 22.06 -8.32 -13.40
CA LYS A 309 22.53 -8.86 -14.68
C LYS A 309 21.78 -10.13 -15.05
N ILE A 310 21.54 -10.98 -14.07
CA ILE A 310 20.79 -12.23 -14.22
C ILE A 310 19.34 -11.93 -14.62
N ILE A 311 18.67 -11.00 -13.92
CA ILE A 311 17.29 -10.59 -14.23
C ILE A 311 17.20 -10.00 -15.65
N LEU A 312 18.16 -9.16 -16.01
CA LEU A 312 18.21 -8.51 -17.32
C LEU A 312 18.40 -9.54 -18.44
N GLU A 313 19.35 -10.46 -18.29
CA GLU A 313 19.62 -11.53 -19.24
C GLU A 313 18.40 -12.46 -19.39
N ALA A 314 17.87 -12.94 -18.27
CA ALA A 314 16.66 -13.78 -18.22
C ALA A 314 15.44 -13.13 -18.90
N SER A 315 15.39 -11.80 -18.94
CA SER A 315 14.27 -11.02 -19.48
C SER A 315 14.50 -10.48 -20.90
N SER A 316 15.66 -10.77 -21.51
CA SER A 316 16.07 -10.29 -22.83
C SER A 316 15.53 -11.15 -24.00
N GLY A 317 15.26 -12.43 -23.76
CA GLY A 317 14.75 -13.39 -24.74
C GLY A 317 13.23 -13.39 -24.94
N LYS A 318 12.75 -14.04 -26.01
CA LYS A 318 11.31 -14.30 -26.23
C LYS A 318 10.79 -15.46 -25.37
N THR A 319 11.68 -16.35 -24.96
CA THR A 319 11.45 -17.48 -24.06
C THR A 319 12.50 -17.41 -22.96
N PRO A 320 12.15 -17.67 -21.68
CA PRO A 320 13.15 -17.70 -20.62
C PRO A 320 14.11 -18.86 -20.87
N ASP A 321 15.40 -18.58 -21.01
CA ASP A 321 16.42 -19.62 -20.90
C ASP A 321 16.59 -19.99 -19.43
N ALA A 322 16.94 -21.25 -19.16
CA ALA A 322 17.20 -21.70 -17.80
C ALA A 322 18.50 -21.08 -17.29
N LEU A 323 18.44 -20.48 -16.09
CA LEU A 323 19.59 -19.90 -15.40
C LEU A 323 20.68 -20.96 -15.18
N SER A 324 21.94 -20.50 -15.15
CA SER A 324 23.05 -21.36 -14.75
C SER A 324 22.97 -21.67 -13.24
N TYR A 325 23.74 -22.66 -12.80
CA TYR A 325 23.85 -22.97 -11.38
C TYR A 325 24.39 -21.78 -10.57
N ASP A 326 25.43 -21.10 -11.09
CA ASP A 326 26.03 -19.94 -10.43
C ASP A 326 25.06 -18.76 -10.35
N ASP A 327 24.22 -18.56 -11.39
CA ASP A 327 23.18 -17.52 -11.38
C ASP A 327 22.10 -17.83 -10.34
N MET A 328 21.63 -19.08 -10.26
CA MET A 328 20.67 -19.48 -9.22
C MET A 328 21.27 -19.33 -7.82
N GLN A 329 22.54 -19.70 -7.61
CA GLN A 329 23.24 -19.49 -6.33
C GLN A 329 23.34 -17.99 -5.98
N ALA A 330 23.59 -17.14 -6.96
CA ALA A 330 23.63 -15.70 -6.76
C ALA A 330 22.26 -15.13 -6.35
N LEU A 331 21.16 -15.60 -6.96
CA LEU A 331 19.80 -15.21 -6.59
C LEU A 331 19.36 -15.77 -5.23
N GLU A 332 19.76 -17.00 -4.90
CA GLU A 332 19.50 -17.66 -3.61
C GLU A 332 20.08 -16.84 -2.44
N GLY A 333 21.23 -16.20 -2.64
CA GLY A 333 21.87 -15.31 -1.67
C GLY A 333 21.45 -13.83 -1.75
N ASP A 334 20.55 -13.46 -2.65
CA ASP A 334 20.17 -12.05 -2.81
C ASP A 334 19.33 -11.56 -1.63
N LYS A 335 19.71 -10.40 -1.08
CA LYS A 335 19.10 -9.85 0.14
C LYS A 335 17.66 -9.38 -0.06
N TRP A 336 17.26 -9.00 -1.27
CA TRP A 336 15.88 -8.65 -1.53
C TRP A 336 15.08 -9.95 -1.64
N ILE A 337 15.51 -10.90 -2.47
CA ILE A 337 14.79 -12.18 -2.65
C ILE A 337 14.54 -12.90 -1.32
N THR A 338 15.56 -12.92 -0.45
CA THR A 338 15.52 -13.58 0.86
C THR A 338 14.76 -12.79 1.94
N SER A 339 14.40 -11.53 1.73
CA SER A 339 13.78 -10.69 2.77
C SER A 339 12.32 -11.07 3.06
N VAL A 340 11.88 -10.92 4.31
CA VAL A 340 10.46 -11.04 4.71
C VAL A 340 9.58 -9.98 4.04
N TRP A 341 10.10 -8.76 3.81
CA TRP A 341 9.34 -7.65 3.21
C TRP A 341 8.94 -7.96 1.77
N THR A 342 9.77 -8.70 1.06
CA THR A 342 9.55 -9.08 -0.34
C THR A 342 8.22 -9.79 -0.58
N TYR A 343 7.77 -10.61 0.38
CA TYR A 343 6.47 -11.28 0.21
C TYR A 343 5.34 -10.26 0.16
N GLN A 344 5.21 -9.39 1.18
CA GLN A 344 4.12 -8.40 1.22
C GLN A 344 4.19 -7.39 0.06
N GLU A 345 5.38 -7.03 -0.38
CA GLU A 345 5.58 -6.09 -1.49
C GLU A 345 5.09 -6.69 -2.80
N LEU A 346 5.38 -7.98 -3.04
CA LEU A 346 4.96 -8.68 -4.25
C LEU A 346 3.45 -8.94 -4.23
N VAL A 347 2.93 -9.54 -3.18
CA VAL A 347 1.54 -10.02 -3.12
C VAL A 347 0.49 -8.92 -3.13
N ASN A 348 0.89 -7.68 -2.81
CA ASN A 348 0.06 -6.48 -2.90
C ASN A 348 0.31 -5.64 -4.16
N ALA A 349 1.38 -5.90 -4.91
CA ALA A 349 1.71 -5.10 -6.08
C ALA A 349 0.71 -5.32 -7.23
N ARG A 350 0.19 -4.21 -7.79
CA ARG A 350 -0.59 -4.24 -9.03
C ARG A 350 0.28 -4.54 -10.26
N LYS A 351 1.49 -3.97 -10.26
CA LYS A 351 2.51 -4.13 -11.30
C LYS A 351 3.87 -4.17 -10.63
N ILE A 352 4.74 -5.04 -11.12
CA ILE A 352 6.09 -5.19 -10.59
C ILE A 352 7.09 -4.88 -11.68
N HIS A 353 8.06 -4.06 -11.32
CA HIS A 353 9.15 -3.69 -12.21
C HIS A 353 10.49 -3.81 -11.49
N PHE A 354 11.54 -4.14 -12.25
CA PHE A 354 12.92 -4.24 -11.76
C PHE A 354 13.80 -3.17 -12.42
N ALA A 355 14.63 -2.52 -11.61
CA ALA A 355 15.64 -1.56 -12.07
C ALA A 355 16.98 -1.79 -11.35
N PRO A 356 18.13 -1.46 -11.97
CA PRO A 356 19.43 -1.54 -11.32
C PRO A 356 19.64 -0.37 -10.37
N ILE A 357 20.33 -0.60 -9.25
CA ILE A 357 20.75 0.48 -8.34
C ILE A 357 21.70 1.50 -9.00
N HIS A 358 22.47 1.04 -9.99
CA HIS A 358 23.38 1.86 -10.80
C HIS A 358 22.87 1.86 -12.24
N PRO A 359 21.99 2.81 -12.61
CA PRO A 359 21.35 2.85 -13.91
C PRO A 359 22.25 3.39 -15.04
N GLU A 360 23.52 3.75 -14.77
CA GLU A 360 24.43 4.19 -15.83
C GLU A 360 24.62 3.08 -16.89
N GLY A 361 24.16 3.35 -18.11
CA GLY A 361 24.22 2.39 -19.22
C GLY A 361 23.00 1.48 -19.36
N TYR A 362 21.96 1.64 -18.53
CA TYR A 362 20.70 0.92 -18.63
C TYR A 362 19.53 1.89 -18.80
N ASP A 363 18.94 1.92 -20.01
CA ASP A 363 17.79 2.77 -20.34
C ASP A 363 16.49 1.96 -20.39
N SER A 364 16.30 0.99 -19.49
CA SER A 364 15.08 0.17 -19.48
C SER A 364 14.78 -0.44 -18.12
N ILE A 365 13.49 -0.46 -17.78
CA ILE A 365 12.97 -1.25 -16.67
C ILE A 365 12.59 -2.66 -17.16
N VAL A 366 12.76 -3.68 -16.32
CA VAL A 366 12.33 -5.05 -16.62
C VAL A 366 10.98 -5.31 -15.97
N LYS A 367 9.98 -5.76 -16.73
CA LYS A 367 8.69 -6.16 -16.16
C LYS A 367 8.83 -7.49 -15.40
N GLY A 368 8.22 -7.58 -14.22
CA GLY A 368 8.42 -8.70 -13.31
C GLY A 368 8.01 -10.06 -13.88
N ASP A 369 6.95 -10.11 -14.68
CA ASP A 369 6.44 -11.34 -15.32
C ASP A 369 7.50 -12.07 -16.16
N ARG A 370 8.44 -11.33 -16.75
CA ARG A 370 9.54 -11.91 -17.53
C ARG A 370 10.53 -12.68 -16.66
N PHE A 371 10.89 -12.10 -15.52
CA PHE A 371 11.82 -12.73 -14.57
C PHE A 371 11.16 -13.91 -13.84
N PHE A 372 9.91 -13.75 -13.41
CA PHE A 372 9.20 -14.75 -12.62
C PHE A 372 9.04 -16.10 -13.34
N ASN A 373 8.81 -16.08 -14.65
CA ASN A 373 8.74 -17.29 -15.46
C ASN A 373 10.09 -18.05 -15.56
N CYS A 374 11.21 -17.39 -15.28
CA CYS A 374 12.54 -17.98 -15.38
C CYS A 374 12.90 -18.81 -14.14
N THR A 375 12.51 -18.40 -12.93
CA THR A 375 12.93 -19.04 -11.68
C THR A 375 12.45 -20.49 -11.56
N GLY A 376 11.14 -20.74 -11.63
CA GLY A 376 10.58 -22.10 -11.53
C GLY A 376 11.05 -23.02 -12.66
N PHE A 377 11.13 -22.48 -13.88
CA PHE A 377 11.68 -23.21 -15.03
C PHE A 377 13.14 -23.62 -14.80
N SER A 378 13.96 -22.73 -14.22
CA SER A 378 15.38 -23.01 -13.95
C SER A 378 15.57 -24.09 -12.89
N LEU A 379 14.78 -24.07 -11.81
CA LEU A 379 14.81 -25.13 -10.79
C LEU A 379 14.43 -26.50 -11.37
N ASP A 380 13.39 -26.58 -12.19
CA ASP A 380 12.99 -27.81 -12.87
C ASP A 380 14.06 -28.30 -13.87
N GLN A 381 14.64 -27.41 -14.67
CA GLN A 381 15.71 -27.77 -15.61
C GLN A 381 16.98 -28.22 -14.90
N TRP A 382 17.37 -27.56 -13.80
CA TRP A 382 18.51 -27.99 -12.99
C TRP A 382 18.29 -29.38 -12.40
N LYS A 383 17.09 -29.65 -11.87
CA LYS A 383 16.72 -30.98 -11.38
C LYS A 383 16.87 -32.05 -12.47
N LYS A 384 16.37 -31.77 -13.67
CA LYS A 384 16.44 -32.70 -14.82
C LYS A 384 17.87 -32.93 -15.30
N ARG A 385 18.67 -31.87 -15.49
CA ARG A 385 20.04 -31.96 -16.03
C ARG A 385 21.02 -32.67 -15.09
N ASN A 386 20.80 -32.57 -13.78
CA ASN A 386 21.70 -33.10 -12.76
C ASN A 386 21.18 -34.36 -12.06
N ASP A 387 20.06 -34.92 -12.52
CA ASP A 387 19.33 -36.00 -11.84
C ASP A 387 19.12 -35.70 -10.33
N LYS A 388 18.56 -34.53 -10.01
CA LYS A 388 18.33 -34.06 -8.63
C LYS A 388 16.86 -34.04 -8.27
N SER A 389 16.53 -34.56 -7.09
CA SER A 389 15.16 -34.66 -6.56
C SER A 389 14.64 -33.33 -6.01
N THR A 390 13.34 -33.26 -5.71
CA THR A 390 12.75 -32.10 -5.02
C THR A 390 13.39 -31.91 -3.65
N SER A 391 13.64 -33.00 -2.92
CA SER A 391 14.41 -33.01 -1.68
C SER A 391 15.77 -32.32 -1.82
N GLU A 392 16.56 -32.71 -2.83
CA GLU A 392 17.88 -32.10 -3.08
C GLU A 392 17.76 -30.63 -3.49
N SER A 393 16.72 -30.26 -4.25
CA SER A 393 16.49 -28.87 -4.65
C SER A 393 16.13 -27.97 -3.48
N LEU A 394 15.38 -28.45 -2.49
CA LEU A 394 15.04 -27.70 -1.28
C LEU A 394 16.24 -27.49 -0.36
N ILE A 395 17.17 -28.44 -0.36
CA ILE A 395 18.44 -28.31 0.38
C ILE A 395 19.34 -27.29 -0.31
N GLU A 396 19.42 -27.36 -1.65
CA GLU A 396 20.32 -26.54 -2.44
C GLU A 396 19.84 -25.08 -2.60
N PHE A 397 18.54 -24.90 -2.84
CA PHE A 397 17.91 -23.61 -3.18
C PHE A 397 16.62 -23.35 -2.37
N PRO A 398 16.67 -23.34 -1.02
CA PRO A 398 15.48 -23.20 -0.19
C PRO A 398 14.70 -21.91 -0.45
N THR A 399 15.40 -20.80 -0.68
CA THR A 399 14.80 -19.48 -0.89
C THR A 399 14.18 -19.39 -2.27
N LEU A 400 14.84 -19.87 -3.33
CA LEU A 400 14.26 -19.84 -4.68
C LEU A 400 13.03 -20.76 -4.80
N ASN A 401 13.00 -21.90 -4.12
CA ASN A 401 11.78 -22.73 -4.05
C ASN A 401 10.64 -21.98 -3.35
N THR A 402 10.92 -21.31 -2.22
CA THR A 402 9.91 -20.48 -1.52
C THR A 402 9.49 -19.26 -2.35
N PHE A 403 10.42 -18.73 -3.17
CA PHE A 403 10.13 -17.62 -4.08
C PHE A 403 9.19 -18.08 -5.19
N GLU A 404 9.37 -19.27 -5.76
CA GLU A 404 8.44 -19.88 -6.72
C GLU A 404 7.01 -19.96 -6.14
N ASP A 405 6.86 -20.37 -4.87
CA ASP A 405 5.57 -20.39 -4.19
C ASP A 405 4.96 -18.99 -4.05
N THR A 406 5.79 -17.98 -3.77
CA THR A 406 5.34 -16.57 -3.72
C THR A 406 4.83 -16.08 -5.08
N LEU A 407 5.38 -16.57 -6.19
CA LEU A 407 4.93 -16.22 -7.53
C LEU A 407 3.56 -16.84 -7.86
N ALA A 408 3.26 -18.03 -7.34
CA ALA A 408 1.94 -18.63 -7.44
C ALA A 408 0.89 -17.80 -6.67
N ASP A 409 1.25 -17.32 -5.47
CA ASP A 409 0.41 -16.44 -4.65
C ASP A 409 0.18 -15.06 -5.29
N LEU A 410 1.18 -14.55 -6.00
CA LEU A 410 1.07 -13.32 -6.79
C LEU A 410 0.10 -13.52 -7.96
N ALA A 411 0.21 -14.61 -8.71
CA ALA A 411 -0.64 -14.87 -9.88
C ALA A 411 -2.12 -15.08 -9.52
N THR A 412 -2.38 -15.52 -8.28
CA THR A 412 -3.73 -15.85 -7.79
C THR A 412 -4.36 -14.74 -6.93
N SER A 413 -3.54 -13.79 -6.48
CA SER A 413 -3.87 -12.62 -5.65
C SER A 413 -5.12 -11.83 -6.05
N GLY A 414 -5.27 -11.53 -7.35
CA GLY A 414 -6.35 -10.70 -7.87
C GLY A 414 -7.66 -11.46 -8.08
N TYR A 415 -7.67 -12.78 -7.84
CA TYR A 415 -8.84 -13.62 -8.04
C TYR A 415 -9.55 -13.95 -6.73
N LEU A 416 -8.82 -14.15 -5.62
CA LEU A 416 -9.33 -14.63 -4.32
C LEU A 416 -8.40 -14.26 -3.15
N GLY A 417 -8.90 -14.29 -1.91
CA GLY A 417 -8.10 -14.12 -0.68
C GLY A 417 -7.15 -15.30 -0.40
N ARG A 418 -6.09 -15.05 0.39
CA ARG A 418 -5.11 -16.07 0.84
C ARG A 418 -5.43 -16.45 2.27
N SER A 419 -5.20 -17.72 2.63
CA SER A 419 -5.26 -18.06 4.05
C SER A 419 -4.05 -17.53 4.80
N VAL A 420 -4.19 -17.20 6.08
CA VAL A 420 -3.06 -16.79 6.91
C VAL A 420 -2.01 -17.88 6.95
N PHE A 421 -2.38 -19.17 6.99
CA PHE A 421 -1.40 -20.25 6.93
C PHE A 421 -0.54 -20.21 5.66
N GLN A 422 -1.13 -19.90 4.50
CA GLN A 422 -0.40 -19.75 3.23
C GLN A 422 0.60 -18.58 3.29
N VAL A 423 0.21 -17.45 3.90
CA VAL A 423 1.10 -16.31 4.16
C VAL A 423 2.24 -16.69 5.10
N LEU A 424 1.92 -17.36 6.22
CA LEU A 424 2.91 -17.81 7.21
C LEU A 424 3.94 -18.76 6.58
N ALA A 425 3.48 -19.75 5.81
CA ALA A 425 4.30 -20.76 5.14
C ALA A 425 5.28 -20.13 4.13
N ASN A 426 4.81 -19.22 3.28
CA ASN A 426 5.64 -18.55 2.27
C ASN A 426 6.70 -17.59 2.86
N MET A 427 6.54 -17.18 4.12
CA MET A 427 7.52 -16.33 4.80
C MET A 427 8.43 -17.09 5.77
N ALA A 428 8.22 -18.39 5.98
CA ALA A 428 8.97 -19.16 6.97
C ALA A 428 10.47 -19.23 6.69
N CYS A 429 10.87 -19.27 5.41
CA CYS A 429 12.28 -19.33 4.98
C CYS A 429 12.91 -17.95 4.76
N ARG A 430 12.19 -16.86 5.02
CA ARG A 430 12.65 -15.50 4.73
C ARG A 430 13.42 -14.89 5.91
N THR A 431 14.43 -14.10 5.60
CA THR A 431 15.29 -13.40 6.54
C THR A 431 14.67 -12.07 6.98
N TYR A 432 14.90 -11.73 8.23
CA TYR A 432 14.58 -10.42 8.81
C TYR A 432 15.78 -9.93 9.61
N ASP A 433 15.84 -8.63 9.90
CA ASP A 433 16.89 -8.07 10.76
C ASP A 433 16.68 -8.54 12.20
N PRO A 434 17.62 -9.30 12.81
CA PRO A 434 17.48 -9.79 14.18
C PRO A 434 17.37 -8.66 15.22
N PHE A 435 17.85 -7.46 14.93
CA PHE A 435 17.68 -6.30 15.81
C PHE A 435 16.26 -5.70 15.75
N PHE A 436 15.48 -6.08 14.74
CA PHE A 436 14.10 -5.65 14.54
C PHE A 436 13.19 -6.86 14.25
N PRO A 437 13.03 -7.79 15.21
CA PRO A 437 12.22 -9.01 15.02
C PRO A 437 10.75 -8.72 14.68
N ALA A 438 10.26 -7.53 15.05
CA ALA A 438 8.92 -7.04 14.72
C ALA A 438 8.67 -6.99 13.21
N ASN A 439 9.71 -6.80 12.39
CA ASN A 439 9.60 -6.72 10.93
C ASN A 439 8.91 -7.94 10.33
N ARG A 440 9.08 -9.13 10.91
CA ARG A 440 8.41 -10.34 10.41
C ARG A 440 6.90 -10.30 10.64
N LEU A 441 6.45 -9.86 11.81
CA LEU A 441 5.01 -9.74 12.12
C LEU A 441 4.36 -8.57 11.38
N LEU A 442 5.08 -7.45 11.23
CA LEU A 442 4.65 -6.34 10.38
C LEU A 442 4.52 -6.77 8.91
N ALA A 443 5.43 -7.61 8.42
CA ALA A 443 5.32 -8.21 7.09
C ALA A 443 4.13 -9.17 6.96
N TYR A 444 3.77 -9.89 8.02
CA TYR A 444 2.52 -10.65 8.04
C TYR A 444 1.30 -9.74 7.92
N LEU A 445 1.19 -8.70 8.75
CA LEU A 445 0.08 -7.74 8.68
C LEU A 445 -0.02 -7.13 7.27
N GLY A 446 1.08 -6.64 6.73
CA GLY A 446 1.11 -6.06 5.39
C GLY A 446 0.70 -7.03 4.29
N ALA A 447 0.94 -8.34 4.43
CA ALA A 447 0.50 -9.34 3.46
C ALA A 447 -0.96 -9.77 3.63
N LEU A 448 -1.54 -9.61 4.82
CA LEU A 448 -2.88 -10.05 5.18
C LEU A 448 -3.95 -8.99 4.90
N THR A 449 -3.64 -7.71 5.10
CA THR A 449 -4.61 -6.61 4.95
C THR A 449 -4.18 -5.55 3.93
N GLN A 450 -5.15 -5.04 3.18
CA GLN A 450 -5.03 -3.88 2.29
C GLN A 450 -5.77 -2.65 2.83
N GLU A 451 -6.26 -2.74 4.07
CA GLU A 451 -6.90 -1.66 4.80
C GLU A 451 -5.90 -1.00 5.75
N VAL A 452 -6.17 0.26 6.10
CA VAL A 452 -5.37 0.99 7.07
C VAL A 452 -5.48 0.29 8.42
N SER A 453 -4.34 0.15 9.12
CA SER A 453 -4.31 -0.46 10.44
C SER A 453 -5.27 0.27 11.39
N TRP A 454 -6.19 -0.48 12.00
CA TRP A 454 -7.16 0.06 12.95
C TRP A 454 -6.70 -0.13 14.40
N GLY A 455 -7.13 0.80 15.27
CA GLY A 455 -6.82 0.77 16.69
C GLY A 455 -5.43 1.32 17.05
N PRO A 456 -5.03 1.20 18.32
CA PRO A 456 -3.72 1.68 18.74
C PRO A 456 -2.60 0.89 18.04
N PRO A 457 -1.49 1.56 17.68
CA PRO A 457 -0.33 0.91 17.07
C PRO A 457 0.33 -0.05 18.05
N SER A 458 0.67 -1.24 17.56
CA SER A 458 1.34 -2.30 18.30
C SER A 458 2.85 -2.05 18.32
N MET A 459 3.40 -1.94 19.52
CA MET A 459 4.82 -1.60 19.74
C MET A 459 5.65 -2.79 20.23
N SER A 460 5.03 -3.89 20.66
CA SER A 460 5.71 -5.10 21.12
C SER A 460 5.45 -6.29 20.19
N LEU A 461 6.32 -7.30 20.24
CA LEU A 461 6.11 -8.56 19.50
C LEU A 461 4.80 -9.25 19.89
N SER A 462 4.45 -9.21 21.18
CA SER A 462 3.21 -9.79 21.67
C SER A 462 1.98 -9.06 21.14
N ASP A 463 1.99 -7.72 21.17
CA ASP A 463 0.89 -6.92 20.63
C ASP A 463 0.77 -7.08 19.11
N LEU A 464 1.89 -7.22 18.40
CA LEU A 464 1.87 -7.49 16.96
C LEU A 464 1.37 -8.91 16.65
N SER A 465 1.77 -9.92 17.43
CA SER A 465 1.28 -11.30 17.28
C SER A 465 -0.23 -11.36 17.50
N GLU A 466 -0.71 -10.70 18.57
CA GLU A 466 -2.13 -10.55 18.86
C GLU A 466 -2.86 -9.82 17.73
N LYS A 467 -2.26 -8.74 17.20
CA LYS A 467 -2.83 -7.98 16.08
C LYS A 467 -2.93 -8.81 14.80
N VAL A 468 -1.94 -9.64 14.49
CA VAL A 468 -2.02 -10.58 13.36
C VAL A 468 -3.18 -11.55 13.56
N MET A 469 -3.27 -12.20 14.72
CA MET A 469 -4.34 -13.17 14.99
C MET A 469 -5.73 -12.52 14.94
N THR A 470 -5.92 -11.37 15.58
CA THR A 470 -7.20 -10.64 15.57
C THR A 470 -7.58 -10.11 14.19
N THR A 471 -6.62 -9.73 13.36
CA THR A 471 -6.85 -9.41 11.93
C THR A 471 -7.42 -10.63 11.20
N CYS A 472 -6.83 -11.81 11.40
CA CYS A 472 -7.29 -13.04 10.76
C CYS A 472 -8.67 -13.48 11.30
N GLU A 473 -8.91 -13.34 12.60
CA GLU A 473 -10.20 -13.61 13.24
C GLU A 473 -11.32 -12.72 12.66
N ALA A 474 -11.03 -11.45 12.37
CA ALA A 474 -11.97 -10.53 11.74
C ALA A 474 -12.36 -10.98 10.31
N ASP A 475 -11.41 -11.60 9.60
CA ASP A 475 -11.61 -12.18 8.27
C ASP A 475 -12.15 -13.62 8.30
N ASN A 476 -12.49 -14.13 9.49
CA ASN A 476 -12.92 -15.52 9.73
C ASN A 476 -11.90 -16.56 9.22
N ASP A 477 -10.61 -16.29 9.39
CA ASP A 477 -9.53 -17.21 9.10
C ASP A 477 -8.73 -17.55 10.37
N TYR A 478 -8.94 -18.76 10.86
CA TYR A 478 -8.32 -19.33 12.04
C TYR A 478 -7.12 -20.22 11.70
N SER A 479 -6.60 -20.17 10.47
CA SER A 479 -5.51 -21.06 10.06
C SER A 479 -4.15 -20.74 10.70
N PHE A 480 -4.05 -19.62 11.42
CA PHE A 480 -2.92 -19.28 12.28
C PHE A 480 -2.75 -20.25 13.45
N ILE A 481 -3.75 -21.11 13.74
CA ILE A 481 -3.62 -22.15 14.76
C ILE A 481 -2.62 -23.25 14.35
N TYR A 482 -2.33 -23.39 13.05
CA TYR A 482 -1.41 -24.40 12.53
C TYR A 482 0.05 -23.95 12.60
N THR A 483 0.46 -23.50 13.78
CA THR A 483 1.81 -23.02 14.04
C THR A 483 2.50 -23.84 15.12
N THR A 484 3.81 -23.68 15.23
CA THR A 484 4.63 -24.37 16.23
C THR A 484 4.62 -23.70 17.60
N ASP A 485 3.88 -22.60 17.73
CA ASP A 485 3.71 -21.81 18.93
C ASP A 485 3.21 -22.64 20.12
N GLU A 486 3.64 -22.22 21.31
CA GLU A 486 2.98 -22.61 22.55
C GLU A 486 1.52 -22.13 22.53
N ARG A 487 0.64 -22.87 23.22
CA ARG A 487 -0.78 -22.54 23.30
C ARG A 487 -1.05 -21.63 24.49
N ASP A 488 -2.01 -20.73 24.35
CA ASP A 488 -2.43 -19.85 25.44
C ASP A 488 -3.01 -20.68 26.60
N GLU A 489 -2.53 -20.47 27.82
CA GLU A 489 -3.01 -21.21 29.01
C GLU A 489 -4.32 -20.64 29.57
N THR A 490 -4.79 -19.49 29.06
CA THR A 490 -6.03 -18.84 29.49
C THR A 490 -7.23 -19.73 29.17
N PRO A 491 -8.14 -19.97 30.14
CA PRO A 491 -9.35 -20.75 29.90
C PRO A 491 -10.18 -20.24 28.71
N GLY A 492 -10.41 -21.11 27.73
CA GLY A 492 -11.13 -20.82 26.49
C GLY A 492 -10.24 -20.40 25.32
N LEU A 493 -8.93 -20.24 25.53
CA LEU A 493 -7.97 -19.90 24.47
C LEU A 493 -6.92 -21.00 24.24
N GLN A 494 -7.05 -22.17 24.86
CA GLN A 494 -6.03 -23.24 24.77
C GLN A 494 -5.80 -23.83 23.37
N TRP A 495 -6.67 -23.52 22.41
CA TRP A 495 -6.49 -23.87 21.00
C TRP A 495 -5.64 -22.83 20.24
N ARG A 496 -5.53 -21.62 20.77
CA ARG A 496 -4.92 -20.43 20.17
C ARG A 496 -3.42 -20.37 20.47
N PRO A 497 -2.57 -19.91 19.53
CA PRO A 497 -1.19 -19.55 19.84
C PRO A 497 -1.10 -18.50 20.97
N ASP A 498 -0.11 -18.63 21.86
CA ASP A 498 0.14 -17.65 22.91
C ASP A 498 0.88 -16.42 22.36
N PRO A 499 0.28 -15.22 22.37
CA PRO A 499 0.96 -14.01 21.94
C PRO A 499 2.08 -13.58 22.91
N LYS A 500 2.12 -14.07 24.15
CA LYS A 500 3.06 -13.63 25.20
C LYS A 500 4.36 -14.43 25.25
N GLN A 501 4.57 -15.35 24.31
CA GLN A 501 5.83 -16.11 24.20
C GLN A 501 7.05 -15.18 24.14
N MET A 502 8.08 -15.50 24.94
CA MET A 502 9.26 -14.64 25.05
C MET A 502 10.30 -14.98 23.97
N GLN A 503 10.68 -13.97 23.19
CA GLN A 503 11.79 -14.04 22.25
C GLN A 503 13.14 -14.00 23.00
N THR A 504 13.80 -15.16 23.16
CA THR A 504 15.11 -15.27 23.84
C THR A 504 16.30 -15.28 22.88
N ASP A 505 16.12 -15.81 21.67
CA ASP A 505 17.11 -15.82 20.59
C ASP A 505 16.59 -14.92 19.46
N LEU A 506 17.14 -13.71 19.31
CA LEU A 506 16.72 -12.73 18.30
C LEU A 506 16.83 -13.26 16.86
N SER A 507 17.67 -14.27 16.61
CA SER A 507 17.87 -14.87 15.29
C SER A 507 16.80 -15.90 14.89
N LYS A 508 15.94 -16.32 15.84
CA LYS A 508 14.91 -17.34 15.59
C LYS A 508 13.53 -16.79 15.94
N PRO A 509 12.58 -16.73 15.00
CA PRO A 509 11.23 -16.27 15.34
C PRO A 509 10.61 -17.18 16.41
N VAL A 510 9.74 -16.64 17.27
CA VAL A 510 8.99 -17.42 18.27
C VAL A 510 7.47 -17.33 18.11
N HIS A 511 6.97 -16.37 17.33
CA HIS A 511 5.54 -16.17 17.11
C HIS A 511 5.11 -16.60 15.71
N LEU A 512 3.95 -17.26 15.60
CA LEU A 512 3.27 -17.61 14.35
C LEU A 512 4.20 -18.29 13.34
N ILE A 513 4.91 -19.33 13.79
CA ILE A 513 5.80 -20.11 12.92
C ILE A 513 4.97 -21.24 12.33
N PRO A 514 4.76 -21.32 11.02
CA PRO A 514 3.89 -22.35 10.46
C PRO A 514 4.43 -23.75 10.76
N VAL A 515 3.53 -24.71 11.00
CA VAL A 515 3.90 -26.10 11.28
C VAL A 515 4.67 -26.74 10.11
N LEU A 516 4.50 -26.23 8.89
CA LEU A 516 5.20 -26.67 7.69
C LEU A 516 5.46 -25.49 6.74
N SER A 517 6.66 -25.45 6.16
CA SER A 517 7.04 -24.48 5.12
C SER A 517 6.89 -25.11 3.74
N TRP A 518 5.67 -25.12 3.21
CA TRP A 518 5.35 -25.69 1.90
C TRP A 518 4.17 -24.97 1.24
N SER A 519 4.19 -24.91 -0.09
CA SER A 519 3.07 -24.44 -0.91
C SER A 519 1.75 -25.07 -0.48
N SER A 520 0.77 -24.23 -0.14
CA SER A 520 -0.56 -24.65 0.29
C SER A 520 -1.63 -23.85 -0.43
N TRP A 521 -2.83 -24.41 -0.54
CA TRP A 521 -3.97 -23.73 -1.13
C TRP A 521 -5.26 -24.05 -0.38
N GLY A 522 -6.23 -23.13 -0.49
CA GLY A 522 -7.60 -23.36 -0.05
C GLY A 522 -8.35 -24.32 -0.98
N GLN A 523 -9.15 -25.27 -0.47
CA GLN A 523 -10.08 -26.08 -1.27
C GLN A 523 -11.53 -25.93 -0.75
N PRO A 524 -12.49 -25.47 -1.59
CA PRO A 524 -12.32 -24.96 -2.96
C PRO A 524 -11.33 -23.79 -3.00
N PHE A 525 -10.76 -23.51 -4.18
CA PHE A 525 -9.70 -22.50 -4.35
C PHE A 525 -10.05 -21.20 -3.59
N GLY A 526 -9.14 -20.70 -2.77
CA GLY A 526 -9.33 -19.52 -1.89
C GLY A 526 -9.99 -19.77 -0.53
N ALA A 527 -10.38 -21.00 -0.18
CA ALA A 527 -10.93 -21.32 1.14
C ALA A 527 -9.90 -21.18 2.27
N THR A 528 -10.37 -20.83 3.46
CA THR A 528 -9.59 -20.67 4.69
C THR A 528 -10.05 -21.64 5.78
N GLN A 529 -9.42 -21.60 6.95
CA GLN A 529 -9.90 -22.34 8.11
C GLN A 529 -10.92 -21.49 8.87
N THR A 530 -12.21 -21.74 8.70
CA THR A 530 -13.26 -20.94 9.33
C THR A 530 -13.64 -21.44 10.72
N ALA A 531 -14.33 -20.61 11.49
CA ALA A 531 -14.95 -20.97 12.76
C ALA A 531 -16.30 -20.26 12.92
N HIS A 532 -17.11 -20.74 13.87
CA HIS A 532 -18.33 -20.06 14.28
C HIS A 532 -18.61 -20.25 15.77
N LYS A 533 -19.52 -19.43 16.30
CA LYS A 533 -19.98 -19.49 17.69
C LYS A 533 -21.49 -19.74 17.74
N ASP A 534 -21.92 -20.64 18.62
CA ASP A 534 -23.32 -20.91 18.92
C ASP A 534 -23.56 -21.01 20.44
N ASP A 535 -24.74 -21.49 20.85
CA ASP A 535 -25.10 -21.67 22.27
C ASP A 535 -24.26 -22.75 22.98
N ALA A 536 -23.68 -23.70 22.22
CA ALA A 536 -22.88 -24.78 22.75
C ALA A 536 -21.41 -24.38 22.94
N GLY A 537 -20.90 -23.43 22.16
CA GLY A 537 -19.57 -22.87 22.35
C GLY A 537 -18.93 -22.35 21.07
N PHE A 538 -17.61 -22.47 21.00
CA PHE A 538 -16.83 -22.04 19.83
C PHE A 538 -16.38 -23.25 19.02
N TRP A 539 -16.66 -23.23 17.72
CA TRP A 539 -16.50 -24.37 16.82
C TRP A 539 -15.52 -24.04 15.69
N LEU A 540 -14.57 -24.94 15.45
CA LEU A 540 -13.70 -24.89 14.29
C LEU A 540 -14.35 -25.69 13.15
N ASP A 541 -14.61 -25.04 12.02
CA ASP A 541 -15.30 -25.65 10.88
C ASP A 541 -14.37 -26.50 10.02
N ASN A 542 -14.93 -27.25 9.07
CA ASN A 542 -14.15 -27.91 8.01
C ASN A 542 -13.05 -28.87 8.52
N MET A 543 -13.25 -29.49 9.69
CA MET A 543 -12.30 -30.43 10.29
C MET A 543 -12.70 -31.89 10.06
N ILE A 544 -11.73 -32.73 9.69
CA ILE A 544 -11.90 -34.18 9.56
C ILE A 544 -11.33 -34.83 10.81
N ARG A 545 -12.16 -35.55 11.56
CA ARG A 545 -11.69 -36.38 12.68
C ARG A 545 -11.03 -37.64 12.13
N LEU A 546 -9.75 -37.83 12.44
CA LEU A 546 -8.97 -38.95 11.94
C LEU A 546 -9.17 -40.18 12.82
N GLN A 547 -9.46 -41.32 12.19
CA GLN A 547 -9.58 -42.61 12.86
C GLN A 547 -8.21 -43.28 12.93
N GLN A 548 -7.70 -43.49 14.15
CA GLN A 548 -6.43 -44.19 14.37
C GLN A 548 -6.53 -45.65 13.95
N SER A 549 -5.45 -46.18 13.39
CA SER A 549 -5.35 -47.56 12.90
C SER A 549 -3.94 -48.13 13.16
N GLU A 550 -3.73 -49.42 12.91
CA GLU A 550 -2.40 -50.02 12.97
C GLU A 550 -1.52 -49.63 11.75
N ALA A 551 -2.15 -49.35 10.61
CA ALA A 551 -1.52 -48.97 9.34
C ALA A 551 -2.50 -48.18 8.46
N PRO A 552 -2.03 -47.36 7.49
CA PRO A 552 -2.92 -46.70 6.55
C PRO A 552 -3.43 -47.70 5.51
N GLY A 553 -4.57 -47.41 4.88
CA GLY A 553 -5.09 -48.24 3.78
C GLY A 553 -4.09 -48.38 2.62
N ASP A 554 -4.08 -49.53 1.95
CA ASP A 554 -3.12 -49.84 0.88
C ASP A 554 -3.11 -48.80 -0.26
N GLU A 555 -4.28 -48.30 -0.65
CA GLU A 555 -4.42 -47.25 -1.68
C GLU A 555 -3.79 -45.92 -1.24
N VAL A 556 -4.02 -45.53 0.02
CA VAL A 556 -3.45 -44.30 0.61
C VAL A 556 -1.94 -44.43 0.68
N ARG A 557 -1.45 -45.59 1.12
CA ARG A 557 -0.02 -45.89 1.16
C ARG A 557 0.61 -45.76 -0.22
N GLN A 558 0.02 -46.38 -1.24
CA GLN A 558 0.52 -46.30 -2.62
C GLN A 558 0.55 -44.86 -3.15
N LEU A 559 -0.47 -44.05 -2.83
CA LEU A 559 -0.54 -42.65 -3.21
C LEU A 559 0.61 -41.84 -2.58
N LEU A 560 0.84 -42.01 -1.29
CA LEU A 560 1.93 -41.33 -0.57
C LEU A 560 3.31 -41.83 -1.01
N GLU A 561 3.48 -43.12 -1.29
CA GLU A 561 4.73 -43.67 -1.86
C GLU A 561 5.02 -43.10 -3.26
N ASN A 562 3.99 -42.93 -4.10
CA ASN A 562 4.12 -42.30 -5.42
C ASN A 562 4.49 -40.81 -5.34
N TRP A 563 4.04 -40.12 -4.29
CA TRP A 563 4.46 -38.74 -4.03
C TRP A 563 5.88 -38.68 -3.45
N LEU A 564 6.22 -39.61 -2.55
CA LEU A 564 7.53 -39.67 -1.90
C LEU A 564 8.65 -40.03 -2.86
N TYR A 565 8.45 -40.99 -3.75
CA TYR A 565 9.53 -41.56 -4.55
C TYR A 565 9.29 -41.40 -6.03
N ARG A 566 10.38 -41.17 -6.77
CA ARG A 566 10.35 -41.24 -8.23
C ARG A 566 9.90 -42.64 -8.70
N PRO A 567 9.24 -42.74 -9.87
CA PRO A 567 9.04 -44.02 -10.53
C PRO A 567 10.38 -44.73 -10.80
N LYS A 568 10.39 -46.07 -10.75
CA LYS A 568 11.55 -46.88 -11.15
C LYS A 568 11.90 -46.70 -12.62
N ASP A 569 10.88 -46.62 -13.47
CA ASP A 569 11.02 -46.39 -14.91
C ASP A 569 11.05 -44.88 -15.21
N LEU A 570 12.23 -44.38 -15.57
CA LEU A 570 12.45 -42.98 -15.92
C LEU A 570 12.26 -42.69 -17.41
N SER A 571 11.91 -43.69 -18.23
CA SER A 571 11.72 -43.52 -19.68
C SER A 571 10.48 -42.67 -20.02
N GLN A 572 9.51 -42.59 -19.11
CA GLN A 572 8.31 -41.79 -19.32
C GLN A 572 8.60 -40.28 -19.19
N PRO A 573 8.00 -39.45 -20.06
CA PRO A 573 8.13 -38.00 -19.97
C PRO A 573 7.77 -37.47 -18.58
N GLY A 574 8.68 -36.72 -17.96
CA GLY A 574 8.49 -36.13 -16.63
C GLY A 574 8.67 -37.09 -15.45
N ALA A 575 8.98 -38.38 -15.66
CA ALA A 575 9.22 -39.32 -14.55
C ALA A 575 10.40 -38.90 -13.66
N ALA A 576 11.46 -38.34 -14.25
CA ALA A 576 12.63 -37.82 -13.53
C ALA A 576 12.32 -36.59 -12.65
N SER A 577 11.24 -35.86 -12.90
CA SER A 577 10.81 -34.70 -12.11
C SER A 577 9.70 -35.02 -11.10
N LYS A 578 9.19 -36.26 -11.08
CA LYS A 578 8.22 -36.74 -10.08
C LYS A 578 8.95 -37.22 -8.83
N GLY A 579 8.23 -37.26 -7.70
CA GLY A 579 8.72 -37.80 -6.44
C GLY A 579 9.54 -36.80 -5.62
N PHE A 580 9.40 -36.86 -4.30
CA PHE A 580 10.18 -36.05 -3.37
C PHE A 580 11.64 -36.50 -3.25
N PHE A 581 11.88 -37.82 -3.20
CA PHE A 581 13.17 -38.52 -3.12
C PHE A 581 13.43 -39.39 -4.35
N LYS A 582 14.69 -39.84 -4.50
CA LYS A 582 15.04 -40.89 -5.47
C LYS A 582 14.46 -42.24 -5.04
N HIS A 583 14.11 -43.08 -6.02
CA HIS A 583 13.63 -44.44 -5.70
C HIS A 583 14.67 -45.27 -4.92
N THR A 584 15.97 -45.05 -5.14
CA THR A 584 17.05 -45.73 -4.39
C THR A 584 17.09 -45.42 -2.89
N GLU A 585 16.29 -44.45 -2.43
CA GLU A 585 16.11 -44.16 -1.00
C GLU A 585 14.97 -44.95 -0.37
N SER A 586 14.09 -45.61 -1.14
CA SER A 586 12.96 -46.39 -0.60
C SER A 586 13.41 -47.55 0.27
N ASP A 587 14.57 -48.13 -0.04
CA ASP A 587 15.08 -49.31 0.65
C ASP A 587 15.84 -48.97 1.95
N LYS A 588 16.01 -47.67 2.25
CA LYS A 588 16.86 -47.19 3.37
C LYS A 588 16.10 -46.79 4.62
N LEU A 589 14.82 -46.46 4.50
CA LEU A 589 13.98 -45.95 5.59
C LEU A 589 12.62 -46.64 5.52
N ASN A 590 11.99 -46.88 6.68
CA ASN A 590 10.60 -47.31 6.65
C ASN A 590 9.68 -46.14 6.23
N PHE A 591 8.46 -46.45 5.81
CA PHE A 591 7.53 -45.48 5.22
C PHE A 591 7.27 -44.25 6.12
N GLY A 592 7.06 -44.45 7.43
CA GLY A 592 6.84 -43.35 8.38
C GLY A 592 8.08 -42.49 8.59
N GLU A 593 9.26 -43.10 8.67
CA GLU A 593 10.56 -42.39 8.76
C GLU A 593 10.85 -41.57 7.50
N ALA A 594 10.54 -42.12 6.32
CA ALA A 594 10.72 -41.42 5.05
C ALA A 594 9.81 -40.19 4.96
N MET A 595 8.53 -40.31 5.35
CA MET A 595 7.63 -39.16 5.45
C MET A 595 8.13 -38.13 6.47
N LEU A 596 8.54 -38.55 7.67
CA LEU A 596 9.08 -37.62 8.66
C LEU A 596 10.34 -36.91 8.14
N LYS A 597 11.24 -37.61 7.44
CA LYS A 597 12.41 -37.02 6.79
C LYS A 597 12.01 -35.96 5.76
N ALA A 598 10.98 -36.22 4.95
CA ALA A 598 10.46 -35.24 3.99
C ALA A 598 9.91 -34.01 4.72
N LEU A 599 9.06 -34.20 5.73
CA LEU A 599 8.50 -33.11 6.54
C LEU A 599 9.58 -32.29 7.24
N LYS A 600 10.64 -32.92 7.74
CA LYS A 600 11.80 -32.24 8.34
C LYS A 600 12.51 -31.32 7.35
N GLN A 601 12.64 -31.72 6.08
CA GLN A 601 13.19 -30.85 5.03
C GLN A 601 12.25 -29.69 4.69
N MET A 602 10.95 -29.86 4.91
CA MET A 602 9.93 -28.80 4.87
C MET A 602 9.76 -28.07 6.21
N ARG A 603 10.79 -28.13 7.08
CA ARG A 603 10.91 -27.41 8.37
C ARG A 603 9.97 -27.87 9.50
N PHE A 604 9.32 -29.03 9.38
CA PHE A 604 8.54 -29.58 10.48
C PHE A 604 9.42 -29.85 11.71
N SER A 605 9.06 -29.27 12.86
CA SER A 605 9.86 -29.37 14.09
C SER A 605 9.50 -30.57 14.98
N GLY A 606 8.34 -31.21 14.79
CA GLY A 606 7.93 -32.40 15.55
C GLY A 606 8.90 -33.57 15.42
N THR A 607 9.11 -34.31 16.52
CA THR A 607 10.15 -35.35 16.61
C THR A 607 9.59 -36.76 16.78
N GLN A 608 8.33 -36.90 17.18
CA GLN A 608 7.68 -38.19 17.31
C GLN A 608 7.42 -38.81 15.93
N GLY A 609 7.45 -40.13 15.85
CA GLY A 609 6.95 -40.87 14.69
C GLY A 609 5.45 -40.62 14.47
N PRO A 610 4.91 -41.04 13.31
CA PRO A 610 3.50 -40.81 13.00
C PRO A 610 2.58 -41.65 13.88
N VAL A 611 1.40 -41.10 14.16
CA VAL A 611 0.22 -41.89 14.53
C VAL A 611 -0.45 -42.35 13.23
N PHE A 612 -0.60 -43.66 13.06
CA PHE A 612 -1.25 -44.24 11.90
C PHE A 612 -2.76 -44.01 11.96
N CYS A 613 -3.32 -43.62 10.83
CA CYS A 613 -4.75 -43.39 10.63
C CYS A 613 -5.22 -44.14 9.37
N GLU A 614 -6.49 -44.50 9.28
CA GLU A 614 -7.04 -45.22 8.11
C GLU A 614 -6.74 -44.49 6.80
N ASP A 615 -6.90 -43.16 6.80
CA ASP A 615 -6.68 -42.29 5.65
C ASP A 615 -5.27 -41.69 5.54
N GLY A 616 -4.31 -42.09 6.40
CA GLY A 616 -2.93 -41.60 6.31
C GLY A 616 -2.09 -41.67 7.59
N LEU A 617 -1.25 -40.66 7.78
CA LEU A 617 -0.33 -40.52 8.91
C LEU A 617 -0.50 -39.14 9.54
N PHE A 618 -0.58 -39.09 10.86
CA PHE A 618 -0.57 -37.84 11.59
C PHE A 618 0.75 -37.68 12.34
N PHE A 619 1.48 -36.61 12.05
CA PHE A 619 2.73 -36.26 12.73
C PHE A 619 2.46 -35.15 13.74
N PRO A 620 2.41 -35.47 15.05
CA PRO A 620 2.15 -34.47 16.06
C PRO A 620 3.40 -33.60 16.29
N LEU A 621 3.19 -32.31 16.54
CA LEU A 621 4.27 -31.40 16.90
C LEU A 621 4.87 -31.76 18.27
N LYS A 622 4.01 -32.06 19.25
CA LYS A 622 4.38 -32.47 20.62
C LYS A 622 4.17 -33.96 20.82
N THR A 623 5.03 -34.60 21.59
CA THR A 623 4.93 -36.02 21.93
C THR A 623 3.61 -36.35 22.60
N LEU A 624 2.92 -37.39 22.11
CA LEU A 624 1.63 -37.86 22.62
C LEU A 624 1.72 -39.02 23.62
N ASP A 625 2.92 -39.53 23.88
CA ASP A 625 3.12 -40.70 24.76
C ASP A 625 2.55 -40.45 26.17
N GLY A 626 1.73 -41.39 26.64
CA GLY A 626 1.11 -41.34 27.97
C GLY A 626 -0.09 -40.38 28.10
N ARG A 627 -0.50 -39.70 27.02
CA ARG A 627 -1.68 -38.81 27.03
C ARG A 627 -2.97 -39.60 26.87
N GLN A 628 -4.03 -39.14 27.54
CA GLN A 628 -5.35 -39.78 27.51
C GLN A 628 -6.30 -39.00 26.60
N ASP A 629 -7.30 -39.70 26.07
CA ASP A 629 -8.36 -39.13 25.21
C ASP A 629 -7.83 -38.31 24.03
N VAL A 630 -6.82 -38.86 23.34
CA VAL A 630 -6.20 -38.22 22.19
C VAL A 630 -7.16 -38.27 20.99
N GLU A 631 -7.50 -37.09 20.48
CA GLU A 631 -8.26 -36.92 19.24
C GLU A 631 -7.42 -36.16 18.21
N LEU A 632 -7.43 -36.68 16.98
CA LEU A 632 -6.64 -36.17 15.86
C LEU A 632 -7.58 -35.58 14.81
N PHE A 633 -7.22 -34.41 14.27
CA PHE A 633 -8.00 -33.71 13.27
C PHE A 633 -7.12 -33.20 12.13
N ALA A 634 -7.65 -33.26 10.91
CA ALA A 634 -7.05 -32.67 9.72
C ALA A 634 -7.93 -31.54 9.19
N ALA A 635 -7.32 -30.44 8.76
CA ALA A 635 -8.03 -29.39 8.03
C ALA A 635 -8.48 -29.92 6.66
N SER A 636 -9.74 -29.69 6.28
CA SER A 636 -10.21 -30.07 4.95
C SER A 636 -10.10 -28.97 3.92
N SER A 637 -10.10 -27.71 4.38
CA SER A 637 -10.11 -26.50 3.55
C SER A 637 -8.71 -26.00 3.21
N ILE A 638 -7.66 -26.35 3.97
CA ILE A 638 -6.27 -25.98 3.65
C ILE A 638 -5.50 -27.24 3.33
N ARG A 639 -4.86 -27.26 2.16
CA ARG A 639 -4.29 -28.49 1.60
C ARG A 639 -2.87 -28.34 1.09
N TRP A 640 -2.18 -29.46 1.12
CA TRP A 640 -0.99 -29.77 0.36
C TRP A 640 -1.29 -30.90 -0.62
N ILE A 641 -0.40 -31.12 -1.58
CA ILE A 641 -0.52 -32.22 -2.54
C ILE A 641 -0.49 -33.61 -1.89
N PHE A 642 0.02 -33.72 -0.66
CA PHE A 642 0.16 -34.96 0.09
C PHE A 642 -0.62 -34.97 1.41
N GLY A 643 -1.44 -33.95 1.71
CA GLY A 643 -2.15 -33.89 3.00
C GLY A 643 -2.65 -32.50 3.38
N SER A 644 -2.62 -32.18 4.67
CA SER A 644 -3.11 -30.92 5.23
C SER A 644 -2.50 -30.63 6.60
N PRO A 645 -2.53 -29.37 7.06
CA PRO A 645 -2.33 -29.06 8.47
C PRO A 645 -3.34 -29.82 9.35
N GLY A 646 -2.96 -30.04 10.60
CA GLY A 646 -3.78 -30.77 11.56
C GLY A 646 -3.70 -30.21 12.97
N LEU A 647 -4.67 -30.62 13.78
CA LEU A 647 -4.79 -30.28 15.19
C LEU A 647 -4.97 -31.56 15.99
N VAL A 648 -4.25 -31.68 17.11
CA VAL A 648 -4.45 -32.74 18.10
C VAL A 648 -4.93 -32.13 19.39
N ARG A 649 -5.86 -32.79 20.07
CA ARG A 649 -6.24 -32.47 21.45
C ARG A 649 -6.21 -33.70 22.34
N TRP A 650 -5.99 -33.48 23.63
CA TRP A 650 -5.98 -34.52 24.65
C TRP A 650 -6.46 -33.96 25.98
N LYS A 651 -6.73 -34.85 26.95
CA LYS A 651 -7.09 -34.48 28.32
C LYS A 651 -5.89 -34.51 29.25
N GLU A 652 -5.75 -33.48 30.07
CA GLU A 652 -4.79 -33.39 31.17
C GLU A 652 -5.53 -32.91 32.42
N GLY A 653 -5.95 -33.87 33.26
CA GLY A 653 -6.95 -33.61 34.30
C GLY A 653 -8.29 -33.24 33.67
N ASP A 654 -8.90 -32.15 34.13
CA ASP A 654 -10.16 -31.63 33.57
C ASP A 654 -9.96 -30.74 32.34
N GLU A 655 -8.71 -30.30 32.08
CA GLU A 655 -8.39 -29.39 30.99
C GLU A 655 -8.22 -30.11 29.65
N THR A 656 -8.72 -29.48 28.59
CA THR A 656 -8.39 -29.87 27.22
C THR A 656 -7.17 -29.09 26.76
N LYS A 657 -6.16 -29.80 26.26
CA LYS A 657 -4.95 -29.20 25.69
C LYS A 657 -4.90 -29.44 24.18
N TYR A 658 -4.22 -28.57 23.45
CA TYR A 658 -4.11 -28.62 21.99
C TYR A 658 -2.66 -28.55 21.51
N SER A 659 -2.39 -29.08 20.33
CA SER A 659 -1.13 -28.89 19.61
C SER A 659 -1.36 -29.02 18.11
N ALA A 660 -0.56 -28.34 17.29
CA ALA A 660 -0.60 -28.53 15.84
C ALA A 660 0.03 -29.87 15.44
N GLY A 661 -0.20 -30.27 14.20
CA GLY A 661 0.45 -31.39 13.56
C GLY A 661 0.35 -31.32 12.05
N VAL A 662 0.94 -32.31 11.39
CA VAL A 662 0.88 -32.47 9.94
C VAL A 662 0.15 -33.78 9.66
N PHE A 663 -0.95 -33.71 8.92
CA PHE A 663 -1.58 -34.90 8.36
C PHE A 663 -1.08 -35.12 6.94
N THR A 664 -0.64 -36.34 6.64
CA THR A 664 -0.26 -36.76 5.29
C THR A 664 -1.13 -37.92 4.87
N GLY A 665 -1.91 -37.77 3.81
CA GLY A 665 -2.94 -38.74 3.46
C GLY A 665 -4.01 -38.16 2.55
N VAL A 666 -5.13 -38.88 2.45
CA VAL A 666 -6.28 -38.47 1.63
C VAL A 666 -7.20 -37.58 2.45
N VAL A 667 -7.34 -36.32 2.02
CA VAL A 667 -8.23 -35.35 2.68
C VAL A 667 -9.63 -35.43 2.06
N ARG A 668 -10.57 -36.07 2.77
CA ARG A 668 -11.98 -36.28 2.34
C ARG A 668 -12.88 -35.16 2.83
N HIS A 669 -13.05 -34.10 2.02
CA HIS A 669 -13.81 -32.90 2.42
C HIS A 669 -15.29 -33.19 2.73
N ASP A 670 -15.87 -34.19 2.09
CA ASP A 670 -17.23 -34.68 2.35
C ASP A 670 -17.42 -35.22 3.78
N GLN A 671 -16.35 -35.57 4.48
CA GLN A 671 -16.37 -36.02 5.87
C GLN A 671 -16.12 -34.88 6.88
N ALA A 672 -15.83 -33.67 6.40
CA ALA A 672 -15.51 -32.54 7.25
C ALA A 672 -16.72 -32.09 8.07
N LYS A 673 -16.49 -31.75 9.33
CA LYS A 673 -17.49 -31.30 10.30
C LYS A 673 -16.92 -30.16 11.14
N ALA A 674 -17.81 -29.42 11.79
CA ALA A 674 -17.43 -28.53 12.86
C ALA A 674 -17.04 -29.32 14.11
N ILE A 675 -15.98 -28.89 14.80
CA ILE A 675 -15.54 -29.48 16.07
C ILE A 675 -15.55 -28.42 17.17
N LEU A 676 -16.14 -28.75 18.32
CA LEU A 676 -16.18 -27.86 19.48
C LEU A 676 -14.78 -27.74 20.08
N ILE A 677 -14.26 -26.52 20.23
CA ILE A 677 -12.92 -26.25 20.76
C ILE A 677 -12.92 -25.46 22.07
N VAL A 678 -14.01 -24.74 22.38
CA VAL A 678 -14.24 -24.02 23.65
C VAL A 678 -15.64 -24.29 24.16
#